data_AF-A0A9E3XFQ0-F1
#
_entry.id   AF-A0A9E3XFQ0-F1
#
_cell.length_a   1.000
_cell.length_b   1.000
_cell.length_c   1.000
_cell.angle_alpha   90.00
_cell.angle_beta   90.00
_cell.angle_gamma   90.00
#
_symmetry.space_group_name_H-M   'P 1'
#
loop_
_entity.id
_entity.type
_entity.pdbx_description
1 polymer ?
#
loop_
_entity_poly.entity_id
_entity_poly.type
_entity_poly.pdbx_seq_one_letter_code
_entity_poly.pdbx_strand_id
1 'polypeptide(L)'
;AALKIPTSRHILLAACERRQKAWEGLDKRGVFSNTLEEVLEKSGNDITYADLFTRSRLAVRQFADNQDPQFETYGGFNAFDGFLGSQATKKARSFMVYFDSKSNKWWAECGAADGLPTESDKSVELVIYDQDDKTKKVGTANTVEVGVQKSIIDFDGDTSLGYQAEPTTLPIPPLPVYLEGDDTAAVEAALKKSSATVNFEFVKAPHKSDGLLYSLVASKGKYELKQRETGQLIQWADKDSLELLFPVINHVSRWERLLKLQNHDTSIDKNVVDFAVHEYEDAACQKEIHVYRDDDVILEYTGDGNDQKDDVHIKLKASNGTSKERYFALFQFCGEGGVFDYGIRAVVNQAIANAQEFTLGESWDLYLDADENDMTYVFKLFVSDQPIEDYVLVQQELKIGSKVGSHRGGNRRAQQNMKQNDWFARTITLKVARRIDQVGAKDTSISNGKIKIKAHKGMTANLSMAAAKAPTRSVGVNPTITQVMENQGLEMCNFTPGTRAAGNESVLEITDIQNEASLKEQPLEIEIGDLGLQEDEYVLPLTIDAEGHVVLGGDTWKDENGHTQISIDHIIPAPDQRRSLGKAMKLYFFKTYLKQNPNQLNWVEYKDDDSVVRHHDPAAVAAKVKKAKNIILLVHGIIGDTEVIAQGLRLAKDAQGKSLDQKFDLVLTYDYENLHQPIPDTADDLKNQLQAAGFGENDGKRLTMLVHSMGGLVSRSFIEQQGGNRMVDHLVMCGTPNNGSPFGKIDKARKLFGIMTTLMANYFPALLPVSGVVGFLLKRSEKITQTLQMMDPDSDFITSLNRSGDPGIPYTILAGELDKYEEPSDKLFTKLLDKAGKGAIFKALFGTNSHDIAVRVDSILGVNGSRKPAPVTAKVPCHHLNYFISEPGLSELMKVKW
;
A
#
# COMPACT_ATOMS: atom_id res chain seq x y z
N ALA A 1 23.90 44.21 -23.72
CA ALA A 1 22.99 44.42 -22.58
C ALA A 1 22.07 43.23 -22.49
N ALA A 2 22.15 42.44 -21.40
CA ALA A 2 21.22 41.34 -21.19
C ALA A 2 19.87 41.90 -20.73
N LEU A 3 18.80 41.52 -21.39
CA LEU A 3 17.44 41.92 -21.05
C LEU A 3 17.11 41.32 -19.65
N LYS A 4 17.00 42.16 -18.62
CA LYS A 4 16.63 41.72 -17.26
C LYS A 4 15.13 41.92 -17.09
N ILE A 5 14.37 40.83 -17.09
CA ILE A 5 12.93 40.87 -16.82
C ILE A 5 12.75 41.24 -15.35
N PRO A 6 11.98 42.29 -14.99
CA PRO A 6 11.73 42.64 -13.60
C PRO A 6 10.93 41.51 -12.92
N THR A 7 11.39 41.06 -11.76
CA THR A 7 10.65 40.12 -10.91
C THR A 7 9.40 40.83 -10.38
N SER A 8 8.21 40.43 -10.81
CA SER A 8 6.95 40.96 -10.30
C SER A 8 6.61 40.32 -8.94
N ARG A 9 5.93 41.05 -8.05
CA ARG A 9 5.39 40.47 -6.80
C ARG A 9 4.19 39.59 -7.14
N HIS A 10 4.33 38.27 -7.04
CA HIS A 10 3.27 37.31 -7.40
C HIS A 10 3.41 35.98 -6.64
N ILE A 11 2.45 35.09 -6.83
CA ILE A 11 2.51 33.70 -6.35
C ILE A 11 2.41 32.76 -7.55
N LEU A 12 3.07 31.60 -7.45
CA LEU A 12 2.83 30.45 -8.31
C LEU A 12 2.00 29.43 -7.52
N LEU A 13 0.92 28.99 -8.14
CA LEU A 13 0.11 27.86 -7.71
C LEU A 13 0.13 26.86 -8.87
N ALA A 14 0.80 25.72 -8.68
CA ALA A 14 0.84 24.65 -9.69
C ALA A 14 0.05 23.44 -9.22
N ALA A 15 -0.59 22.75 -10.16
CA ALA A 15 -1.45 21.60 -9.86
C ALA A 15 -0.68 20.33 -9.46
N CYS A 16 0.61 20.22 -9.80
CA CYS A 16 1.44 19.05 -9.53
C CYS A 16 2.93 19.40 -9.59
N GLU A 17 3.80 18.51 -9.12
CA GLU A 17 5.25 18.61 -9.34
C GLU A 17 5.64 18.39 -10.81
N ARG A 18 6.87 18.80 -11.14
CA ARG A 18 7.44 18.67 -12.49
C ARG A 18 7.45 17.23 -13.04
N ARG A 19 7.53 16.22 -12.17
CA ARG A 19 7.54 14.79 -12.53
C ARG A 19 6.18 14.10 -12.39
N GLN A 20 5.17 14.85 -11.98
CA GLN A 20 3.81 14.37 -11.75
C GLN A 20 2.86 14.85 -12.85
N LYS A 21 1.66 14.27 -12.88
CA LYS A 21 0.59 14.70 -13.81
C LYS A 21 -0.50 15.40 -13.01
N ALA A 22 -1.07 16.46 -13.60
CA ALA A 22 -2.29 17.07 -13.11
C ALA A 22 -3.49 16.32 -13.71
N TRP A 23 -4.40 15.86 -12.86
CA TRP A 23 -5.56 15.08 -13.27
C TRP A 23 -6.80 15.96 -13.49
N GLU A 24 -7.74 15.49 -14.30
CA GLU A 24 -9.08 16.06 -14.46
C GLU A 24 -10.11 15.09 -13.87
N GLY A 25 -11.09 15.63 -13.14
CA GLY A 25 -12.18 14.86 -12.56
C GLY A 25 -13.25 14.45 -13.58
N LEU A 26 -14.20 13.63 -13.14
CA LEU A 26 -15.33 13.14 -13.97
C LEU A 26 -16.23 14.27 -14.51
N ASP A 27 -16.17 15.45 -13.89
CA ASP A 27 -16.86 16.68 -14.27
C ASP A 27 -16.11 17.50 -15.34
N LYS A 28 -14.99 16.97 -15.87
CA LYS A 28 -14.09 17.65 -16.82
C LYS A 28 -13.47 18.94 -16.27
N ARG A 29 -13.30 19.03 -14.95
CA ARG A 29 -12.57 20.11 -14.29
C ARG A 29 -11.23 19.59 -13.78
N GLY A 30 -10.20 20.42 -13.80
CA GLY A 30 -8.91 20.06 -13.21
C GLY A 30 -9.05 19.83 -11.71
N VAL A 31 -8.56 18.69 -11.20
CA VAL A 31 -8.70 18.29 -9.78
C VAL A 31 -8.21 19.38 -8.84
N PHE A 32 -7.06 20.01 -9.14
CA PHE A 32 -6.52 21.13 -8.36
C PHE A 32 -7.38 22.38 -8.42
N SER A 33 -7.82 22.78 -9.60
CA SER A 33 -8.61 24.00 -9.77
C SER A 33 -9.99 23.88 -9.14
N ASN A 34 -10.65 22.72 -9.28
CA ASN A 34 -11.94 22.45 -8.65
C ASN A 34 -11.81 22.43 -7.12
N THR A 35 -10.76 21.78 -6.63
CA THR A 35 -10.45 21.76 -5.19
C THR A 35 -10.18 23.15 -4.62
N LEU A 36 -9.40 23.97 -5.34
CA LEU A 36 -9.09 25.35 -4.94
C LEU A 36 -10.38 26.19 -4.83
N GLU A 37 -11.30 26.05 -5.79
CA GLU A 37 -12.61 26.71 -5.78
C GLU A 37 -13.46 26.27 -4.57
N GLU A 38 -13.55 24.96 -4.31
CA GLU A 38 -14.29 24.43 -3.16
C GLU A 38 -13.73 24.93 -1.82
N VAL A 39 -12.39 24.97 -1.68
CA VAL A 39 -11.75 25.46 -0.45
C VAL A 39 -12.05 26.95 -0.25
N LEU A 40 -12.08 27.74 -1.32
CA LEU A 40 -12.46 29.16 -1.27
C LEU A 40 -13.92 29.34 -0.84
N GLU A 41 -14.84 28.59 -1.45
CA GLU A 41 -16.27 28.64 -1.10
C GLU A 41 -16.51 28.28 0.38
N LYS A 42 -15.81 27.25 0.88
CA LYS A 42 -15.95 26.78 2.27
C LYS A 42 -15.29 27.71 3.29
N SER A 43 -14.20 28.40 2.92
CA SER A 43 -13.37 29.16 3.87
C SER A 43 -13.78 30.63 4.03
N GLY A 44 -14.51 31.20 3.07
CA GLY A 44 -14.92 32.61 3.12
C GLY A 44 -13.71 33.58 3.13
N ASN A 45 -13.86 34.74 3.76
CA ASN A 45 -12.84 35.81 3.73
C ASN A 45 -11.69 35.63 4.74
N ASP A 46 -11.69 34.63 5.62
CA ASP A 46 -10.66 34.46 6.68
C ASP A 46 -9.69 33.32 6.33
N ILE A 47 -8.91 33.50 5.25
CA ILE A 47 -7.92 32.54 4.80
C ILE A 47 -6.67 33.25 4.24
N THR A 48 -5.48 32.76 4.57
CA THR A 48 -4.22 33.22 3.98
C THR A 48 -3.94 32.47 2.68
N TYR A 49 -3.04 33.00 1.83
CA TYR A 49 -2.60 32.26 0.64
C TYR A 49 -1.97 30.91 0.99
N ALA A 50 -1.19 30.83 2.08
CA ALA A 50 -0.59 29.60 2.60
C ALA A 50 -1.64 28.59 3.07
N ASP A 51 -2.64 29.04 3.85
CA ASP A 51 -3.71 28.16 4.35
C ASP A 51 -4.61 27.69 3.18
N LEU A 52 -4.93 28.57 2.22
CA LEU A 52 -5.68 28.22 1.02
C LEU A 52 -4.98 27.14 0.22
N PHE A 53 -3.68 27.33 -0.04
CA PHE A 53 -2.93 26.36 -0.80
C PHE A 53 -2.79 25.02 -0.05
N THR A 54 -2.51 25.05 1.25
CA THR A 54 -2.36 23.83 2.05
C THR A 54 -3.63 22.98 2.01
N ARG A 55 -4.79 23.60 2.24
CA ARG A 55 -6.10 22.92 2.15
C ARG A 55 -6.38 22.41 0.74
N SER A 56 -6.02 23.19 -0.28
CA SER A 56 -6.23 22.79 -1.67
C SER A 56 -5.33 21.63 -2.06
N ARG A 57 -4.07 21.63 -1.64
CA ARG A 57 -3.11 20.54 -1.83
C ARG A 57 -3.59 19.25 -1.19
N LEU A 58 -4.15 19.34 0.02
CA LEU A 58 -4.72 18.18 0.71
C LEU A 58 -5.93 17.60 0.00
N ALA A 59 -6.87 18.44 -0.44
CA ALA A 59 -8.02 17.93 -1.16
C ALA A 59 -7.63 17.38 -2.56
N VAL A 60 -6.58 17.87 -3.21
CA VAL A 60 -6.03 17.19 -4.41
C VAL A 60 -5.49 15.80 -4.10
N ARG A 61 -4.71 15.67 -3.01
CA ARG A 61 -4.19 14.37 -2.55
C ARG A 61 -5.29 13.39 -2.13
N GLN A 62 -6.49 13.89 -1.82
CA GLN A 62 -7.68 13.09 -1.56
C GLN A 62 -8.36 12.55 -2.84
N PHE A 63 -8.12 13.20 -3.99
CA PHE A 63 -8.75 12.85 -5.27
C PHE A 63 -7.83 12.07 -6.22
N ALA A 64 -6.51 12.25 -6.13
CA ALA A 64 -5.57 11.62 -7.06
C ALA A 64 -4.28 11.13 -6.39
N ASP A 65 -3.96 9.85 -6.62
CA ASP A 65 -2.65 9.28 -6.26
C ASP A 65 -1.57 9.89 -7.18
N ASN A 66 -0.46 10.34 -6.59
CA ASN A 66 0.69 10.93 -7.31
C ASN A 66 0.43 12.29 -8.00
N GLN A 67 -0.44 13.14 -7.42
CA GLN A 67 -0.55 14.56 -7.78
C GLN A 67 -0.31 15.44 -6.55
N ASP A 68 0.76 16.23 -6.60
CA ASP A 68 1.17 17.06 -5.48
C ASP A 68 1.30 18.54 -5.87
N PRO A 69 0.26 19.36 -5.63
CA PRO A 69 0.29 20.78 -5.93
C PRO A 69 1.51 21.49 -5.34
N GLN A 70 1.99 22.52 -6.02
CA GLN A 70 3.15 23.34 -5.63
C GLN A 70 2.74 24.79 -5.36
N PHE A 71 3.42 25.42 -4.41
CA PHE A 71 3.20 26.81 -4.04
C PHE A 71 4.51 27.52 -3.80
N GLU A 72 4.66 28.64 -4.48
CA GLU A 72 5.84 29.47 -4.42
C GLU A 72 5.44 30.94 -4.40
N THR A 73 6.21 31.77 -3.72
CA THR A 73 6.02 33.22 -3.67
C THR A 73 7.18 33.90 -4.37
N TYR A 74 6.89 34.95 -5.13
CA TYR A 74 7.87 35.70 -5.90
C TYR A 74 7.80 37.19 -5.57
N GLY A 75 8.95 37.84 -5.48
CA GLY A 75 9.06 39.31 -5.40
C GLY A 75 8.43 39.95 -4.16
N GLY A 76 8.63 39.39 -2.96
CA GLY A 76 8.13 39.98 -1.71
C GLY A 76 6.73 39.55 -1.32
N PHE A 77 6.16 38.53 -1.95
CA PHE A 77 4.78 38.10 -1.70
C PHE A 77 4.70 37.29 -0.41
N ASN A 78 4.11 37.84 0.64
CA ASN A 78 3.91 37.14 1.89
C ASN A 78 2.74 36.15 1.78
N ALA A 79 2.99 34.84 1.82
CA ALA A 79 1.92 33.84 1.77
C ALA A 79 1.00 33.86 2.99
N PHE A 80 1.43 34.49 4.08
CA PHE A 80 0.63 34.65 5.30
C PHE A 80 -0.28 35.88 5.25
N ASP A 81 -0.23 36.68 4.18
CA ASP A 81 -1.25 37.69 3.91
C ASP A 81 -2.60 37.01 3.59
N GLY A 82 -3.70 37.69 3.91
CA GLY A 82 -5.04 37.18 3.56
C GLY A 82 -5.27 37.14 2.06
N PHE A 83 -5.98 36.10 1.61
CA PHE A 83 -6.27 35.85 0.21
C PHE A 83 -7.02 37.05 -0.40
N LEU A 84 -6.46 37.61 -1.48
CA LEU A 84 -6.94 38.81 -2.16
C LEU A 84 -7.10 40.04 -1.23
N GLY A 85 -6.26 40.14 -0.19
CA GLY A 85 -6.21 41.30 0.71
C GLY A 85 -7.15 41.21 1.91
N SER A 86 -7.64 40.01 2.24
CA SER A 86 -8.43 39.81 3.45
C SER A 86 -7.61 39.95 4.73
N GLN A 87 -8.28 40.16 5.87
CA GLN A 87 -7.60 40.19 7.18
C GLN A 87 -7.63 38.79 7.81
N ALA A 88 -6.49 38.10 7.78
CA ALA A 88 -6.33 36.80 8.43
C ALA A 88 -5.80 36.93 9.87
N THR A 89 -6.30 36.07 10.77
CA THR A 89 -6.07 36.17 12.23
C THR A 89 -4.81 35.47 12.77
N LYS A 90 -4.11 34.63 11.98
CA LYS A 90 -2.93 33.85 12.44
C LYS A 90 -1.62 34.64 12.28
N LYS A 91 -0.79 34.67 13.34
CA LYS A 91 0.56 35.27 13.31
C LYS A 91 1.64 34.21 13.05
N ALA A 92 2.60 34.53 12.17
CA ALA A 92 3.71 33.66 11.80
C ALA A 92 4.81 33.59 12.89
N ARG A 93 5.70 32.60 12.76
CA ARG A 93 6.87 32.41 13.65
C ARG A 93 8.03 33.30 13.18
N SER A 94 8.67 33.99 14.12
CA SER A 94 9.73 34.98 13.88
C SER A 94 11.10 34.48 14.37
N PHE A 95 12.14 34.74 13.58
CA PHE A 95 13.52 34.28 13.78
C PHE A 95 14.49 35.46 13.85
N MET A 96 15.62 35.34 14.54
CA MET A 96 16.60 36.43 14.63
C MET A 96 17.43 36.50 13.35
N VAL A 97 17.75 37.72 12.91
CA VAL A 97 18.68 37.98 11.80
C VAL A 97 19.82 38.89 12.28
N TYR A 98 21.05 38.54 11.92
CA TYR A 98 22.25 39.30 12.29
C TYR A 98 23.34 39.21 11.21
N PHE A 99 24.18 40.23 11.16
CA PHE A 99 25.38 40.24 10.32
C PHE A 99 26.57 39.67 11.08
N ASP A 100 27.27 38.70 10.49
CA ASP A 100 28.54 38.22 11.03
C ASP A 100 29.72 38.87 10.30
N SER A 101 30.46 39.71 11.01
CA SER A 101 31.62 40.43 10.47
C SER A 101 32.80 39.51 10.12
N LYS A 102 32.85 38.27 10.64
CA LYS A 102 33.94 37.32 10.35
C LYS A 102 33.73 36.55 9.05
N SER A 103 32.50 36.13 8.78
CA SER A 103 32.12 35.51 7.50
C SER A 103 31.72 36.53 6.44
N ASN A 104 31.50 37.79 6.82
CA ASN A 104 31.00 38.86 5.95
C ASN A 104 29.68 38.47 5.26
N LYS A 105 28.77 37.85 6.04
CA LYS A 105 27.48 37.30 5.57
C LYS A 105 26.36 37.61 6.58
N TRP A 106 25.13 37.72 6.08
CA TRP A 106 23.92 37.78 6.92
C TRP A 106 23.41 36.38 7.24
N TRP A 107 22.95 36.20 8.47
CA TRP A 107 22.44 34.94 8.99
C TRP A 107 21.02 35.12 9.54
N ALA A 108 20.15 34.16 9.24
CA ALA A 108 18.87 33.97 9.91
C ALA A 108 18.92 32.70 10.77
N GLU A 109 18.48 32.78 12.03
CA GLU A 109 18.38 31.64 12.96
C GLU A 109 17.17 30.74 12.67
N CYS A 110 16.98 30.42 11.39
CA CYS A 110 16.06 29.40 10.90
C CYS A 110 16.80 28.55 9.86
N GLY A 111 16.68 27.22 9.97
CA GLY A 111 17.29 26.26 9.05
C GLY A 111 16.31 25.17 8.62
N ALA A 112 16.84 24.08 8.07
CA ALA A 112 16.04 22.93 7.64
C ALA A 112 15.24 22.30 8.81
N ALA A 113 15.76 22.33 10.04
CA ALA A 113 15.06 21.89 11.25
C ALA A 113 13.82 22.76 11.58
N ASP A 114 13.78 24.01 11.11
CA ASP A 114 12.63 24.90 11.23
C ASP A 114 11.68 24.83 10.02
N GLY A 115 11.99 23.97 9.05
CA GLY A 115 11.13 23.69 7.90
C GLY A 115 11.53 24.43 6.62
N LEU A 116 12.76 24.94 6.52
CA LEU A 116 13.29 25.48 5.27
C LEU A 116 13.73 24.35 4.31
N PRO A 117 13.58 24.51 3.00
CA PRO A 117 13.97 23.52 2.00
C PRO A 117 15.49 23.52 1.87
N THR A 118 16.07 22.36 1.61
CA THR A 118 17.53 22.21 1.45
C THR A 118 17.96 22.23 -0.01
N GLU A 119 17.00 22.14 -0.94
CA GLU A 119 17.28 22.16 -2.38
C GLU A 119 17.78 23.55 -2.82
N SER A 120 18.91 23.57 -3.51
CA SER A 120 19.64 24.76 -3.94
C SER A 120 18.86 25.61 -4.96
N ASP A 121 17.89 25.03 -5.67
CA ASP A 121 16.98 25.73 -6.57
C ASP A 121 15.74 26.31 -5.85
N LYS A 122 15.53 26.00 -4.56
CA LYS A 122 14.43 26.49 -3.74
C LYS A 122 14.93 27.51 -2.73
N SER A 123 14.86 28.79 -3.08
CA SER A 123 15.10 29.89 -2.13
C SER A 123 13.82 30.26 -1.40
N VAL A 124 13.91 30.44 -0.08
CA VAL A 124 12.82 30.97 0.75
C VAL A 124 13.05 32.45 0.97
N GLU A 125 12.06 33.25 0.62
CA GLU A 125 12.07 34.66 0.97
C GLU A 125 11.62 34.82 2.43
N LEU A 126 12.30 35.70 3.16
CA LEU A 126 12.02 36.07 4.54
C LEU A 126 11.59 37.53 4.54
N VAL A 127 10.48 37.85 5.18
CA VAL A 127 10.13 39.23 5.52
C VAL A 127 10.95 39.64 6.72
N ILE A 128 11.71 40.73 6.59
CA ILE A 128 12.55 41.26 7.64
C ILE A 128 11.85 42.43 8.34
N TYR A 129 11.74 42.36 9.65
CA TYR A 129 11.18 43.37 10.54
C TYR A 129 12.24 43.96 11.45
N ASP A 130 11.95 45.14 11.97
CA ASP A 130 12.72 45.79 13.02
C ASP A 130 12.78 44.88 14.26
N GLN A 131 13.93 44.80 14.92
CA GLN A 131 14.12 43.94 16.09
C GLN A 131 13.15 44.29 17.23
N ASP A 132 12.86 45.58 17.41
CA ASP A 132 12.06 46.10 18.52
C ASP A 132 10.59 46.37 18.13
N ASP A 133 10.28 46.39 16.83
CA ASP A 133 8.91 46.57 16.31
C ASP A 133 8.59 45.60 15.15
N LYS A 134 7.93 44.49 15.50
CA LYS A 134 7.50 43.44 14.56
C LYS A 134 6.43 43.88 13.56
N THR A 135 5.87 45.08 13.69
CA THR A 135 4.91 45.62 12.71
C THR A 135 5.61 46.45 11.63
N LYS A 136 6.86 46.86 11.88
CA LYS A 136 7.66 47.67 10.98
C LYS A 136 8.52 46.77 10.09
N LYS A 137 8.03 46.51 8.88
CA LYS A 137 8.80 45.83 7.82
C LYS A 137 9.98 46.70 7.39
N VAL A 138 11.18 46.14 7.48
CA VAL A 138 12.45 46.77 7.08
C VAL A 138 12.85 46.36 5.66
N GLY A 139 12.54 45.12 5.25
CA GLY A 139 12.89 44.62 3.92
C GLY A 139 12.46 43.17 3.69
N THR A 140 13.02 42.54 2.68
CA THR A 140 12.98 41.09 2.49
C THR A 140 14.40 40.56 2.28
N ALA A 141 14.61 39.28 2.57
CA ALA A 141 15.87 38.58 2.36
C ALA A 141 15.60 37.21 1.75
N ASN A 142 16.50 36.70 0.90
CA ASN A 142 16.35 35.36 0.31
C ASN A 142 17.36 34.40 0.94
N THR A 143 16.97 33.15 1.20
CA THR A 143 17.94 32.13 1.65
C THR A 143 18.91 31.80 0.51
N VAL A 144 20.20 31.79 0.83
CA VAL A 144 21.31 31.49 -0.10
C VAL A 144 21.89 30.11 0.19
N GLU A 145 22.08 29.76 1.46
CA GLU A 145 22.52 28.43 1.90
C GLU A 145 21.71 28.04 3.15
N VAL A 146 21.03 26.90 3.12
CA VAL A 146 20.18 26.43 4.23
C VAL A 146 20.90 25.34 5.02
N GLY A 147 21.34 25.70 6.22
CA GLY A 147 21.91 24.75 7.17
C GLY A 147 20.83 24.04 7.98
N VAL A 148 21.26 23.13 8.85
CA VAL A 148 20.36 22.41 9.77
C VAL A 148 19.57 23.38 10.66
N GLN A 149 20.24 24.36 11.27
CA GLN A 149 19.66 25.25 12.31
C GLN A 149 19.57 26.72 11.93
N LYS A 150 20.31 27.14 10.91
CA LYS A 150 20.40 28.53 10.48
C LYS A 150 20.75 28.61 9.01
N SER A 151 20.41 29.73 8.39
CA SER A 151 20.59 29.92 6.95
C SER A 151 21.35 31.20 6.67
N ILE A 152 22.19 31.17 5.64
CA ILE A 152 22.75 32.39 5.06
C ILE A 152 21.67 33.04 4.23
N ILE A 153 21.52 34.34 4.37
CA ILE A 153 20.52 35.12 3.62
C ILE A 153 21.20 36.23 2.82
N ASP A 154 20.61 36.57 1.68
CA ASP A 154 20.94 37.75 0.91
C ASP A 154 20.08 38.90 1.42
N PHE A 155 20.68 39.76 2.25
CA PHE A 155 20.03 40.89 2.89
C PHE A 155 20.95 42.11 2.85
N ASP A 156 20.39 43.28 2.51
CA ASP A 156 21.10 44.56 2.48
C ASP A 156 20.54 45.46 3.57
N GLY A 157 20.99 45.23 4.81
CA GLY A 157 20.59 45.97 6.01
C GLY A 157 21.76 46.65 6.70
N ASP A 158 21.48 47.51 7.68
CA ASP A 158 22.51 48.09 8.54
C ASP A 158 23.16 46.99 9.38
N THR A 159 24.46 46.75 9.16
CA THR A 159 25.25 45.69 9.80
C THR A 159 25.49 45.90 11.29
N SER A 160 25.14 47.08 11.83
CA SER A 160 25.21 47.37 13.26
C SER A 160 23.94 47.01 14.04
N LEU A 161 22.86 46.63 13.34
CA LEU A 161 21.55 46.31 13.92
C LEU A 161 21.21 44.82 13.78
N GLY A 162 20.41 44.31 14.72
CA GLY A 162 19.73 43.03 14.59
C GLY A 162 18.33 43.20 14.00
N TYR A 163 17.77 42.12 13.46
CA TYR A 163 16.43 42.12 12.87
C TYR A 163 15.66 40.85 13.23
N GLN A 164 14.37 40.83 12.88
CA GLN A 164 13.51 39.66 12.95
C GLN A 164 13.10 39.22 11.54
N ALA A 165 13.03 37.92 11.29
CA ALA A 165 12.64 37.33 10.01
C ALA A 165 11.43 36.42 10.17
N GLU A 166 10.45 36.54 9.29
CA GLU A 166 9.38 35.56 9.12
C GLU A 166 9.46 35.00 7.70
N PRO A 167 9.50 33.66 7.51
CA PRO A 167 9.49 33.11 6.17
C PRO A 167 8.18 33.46 5.46
N THR A 168 8.24 33.81 4.17
CA THR A 168 7.07 34.12 3.35
C THR A 168 6.35 32.87 2.87
N THR A 169 6.97 31.70 2.96
CA THR A 169 6.40 30.38 2.63
C THR A 169 6.70 29.38 3.73
N LEU A 170 5.80 28.42 3.96
CA LEU A 170 6.13 27.16 4.64
C LEU A 170 6.34 26.13 3.53
N PRO A 171 7.58 25.80 3.16
CA PRO A 171 7.84 24.92 2.03
C PRO A 171 7.58 23.44 2.34
N ILE A 172 7.35 23.05 3.60
CA ILE A 172 7.11 21.65 3.98
C ILE A 172 5.65 21.45 4.45
N PRO A 173 4.90 20.48 3.87
CA PRO A 173 3.52 20.18 4.23
C PRO A 173 3.34 19.86 5.73
N PRO A 174 2.20 20.22 6.34
CA PRO A 174 1.87 19.80 7.70
C PRO A 174 1.75 18.27 7.82
N LEU A 175 2.04 17.71 8.99
CA LEU A 175 1.79 16.30 9.28
C LEU A 175 0.27 16.03 9.21
N PRO A 176 -0.21 15.16 8.30
CA PRO A 176 -1.62 14.82 8.27
C PRO A 176 -1.97 13.86 9.43
N VAL A 177 -3.04 14.18 10.16
CA VAL A 177 -3.56 13.39 11.28
C VAL A 177 -5.02 13.05 11.00
N TYR A 178 -5.34 11.77 10.96
CA TYR A 178 -6.71 11.32 10.70
C TYR A 178 -7.62 11.66 11.89
N LEU A 179 -8.72 12.38 11.66
CA LEU A 179 -9.66 12.77 12.70
C LEU A 179 -10.89 11.87 12.63
N GLU A 180 -11.07 11.04 13.65
CA GLU A 180 -12.09 9.99 13.69
C GLU A 180 -13.00 10.10 14.91
N GLY A 181 -14.23 9.59 14.80
CA GLY A 181 -15.22 9.55 15.87
C GLY A 181 -16.33 10.62 15.76
N ASP A 182 -17.16 10.68 16.80
CA ASP A 182 -18.43 11.42 16.77
C ASP A 182 -18.28 12.88 17.23
N ASP A 183 -17.17 13.24 17.88
CA ASP A 183 -16.95 14.57 18.49
C ASP A 183 -15.87 15.40 17.77
N THR A 184 -15.75 15.21 16.45
CA THR A 184 -14.72 15.88 15.64
C THR A 184 -14.91 17.40 15.51
N ALA A 185 -16.16 17.88 15.66
CA ALA A 185 -16.47 19.32 15.63
C ALA A 185 -15.86 20.07 16.83
N ALA A 186 -15.75 19.43 18.00
CA ALA A 186 -15.12 20.04 19.17
C ALA A 186 -13.61 20.26 18.97
N VAL A 187 -12.94 19.32 18.29
CA VAL A 187 -11.52 19.43 17.91
C VAL A 187 -11.28 20.63 17.01
N GLU A 188 -12.10 20.81 15.99
CA GLU A 188 -11.98 21.96 15.07
C GLU A 188 -12.24 23.29 15.77
N ALA A 189 -13.24 23.33 16.67
CA ALA A 189 -13.53 24.53 17.45
C ALA A 189 -12.38 24.89 18.40
N ALA A 190 -11.75 23.90 19.03
CA ALA A 190 -10.57 24.10 19.87
C ALA A 190 -9.36 24.55 19.03
N LEU A 191 -9.15 23.96 17.85
CA LEU A 191 -8.04 24.33 16.97
C LEU A 191 -8.16 25.79 16.49
N LYS A 192 -9.36 26.26 16.16
CA LYS A 192 -9.61 27.66 15.76
C LYS A 192 -9.34 28.67 16.88
N LYS A 193 -9.50 28.26 18.14
CA LYS A 193 -9.23 29.11 19.32
C LYS A 193 -7.77 29.08 19.75
N SER A 194 -7.05 28.02 19.41
CA SER A 194 -5.66 27.83 19.77
C SER A 194 -4.76 28.86 19.10
N SER A 195 -3.88 29.49 19.90
CA SER A 195 -2.81 30.36 19.41
C SER A 195 -1.53 29.59 19.05
N ALA A 196 -1.55 28.25 19.10
CA ALA A 196 -0.39 27.42 18.81
C ALA A 196 -0.05 27.46 17.31
N THR A 197 1.22 27.62 16.97
CA THR A 197 1.70 27.35 15.61
C THR A 197 1.41 25.89 15.28
N VAL A 198 0.64 25.61 14.22
CA VAL A 198 0.19 24.26 13.88
C VAL A 198 1.06 23.70 12.75
N ASN A 199 1.85 22.67 13.04
CA ASN A 199 2.67 21.91 12.08
C ASN A 199 1.99 20.62 11.60
N PHE A 200 0.68 20.51 11.81
CA PHE A 200 -0.14 19.34 11.49
C PHE A 200 -1.52 19.78 10.97
N GLU A 201 -2.25 18.88 10.33
CA GLU A 201 -3.60 19.13 9.87
C GLU A 201 -4.49 17.89 10.03
N PHE A 202 -5.78 18.11 10.32
CA PHE A 202 -6.75 17.03 10.49
C PHE A 202 -7.40 16.63 9.16
N VAL A 203 -7.50 15.33 8.90
CA VAL A 203 -8.12 14.74 7.69
C VAL A 203 -9.35 13.90 8.08
N LYS A 204 -10.48 14.00 7.38
CA LYS A 204 -11.74 13.27 7.66
C LYS A 204 -12.16 12.32 6.52
N ALA A 205 -13.05 11.37 6.82
CA ALA A 205 -13.76 10.49 5.85
C ALA A 205 -14.63 11.30 4.86
N PRO A 206 -14.91 10.82 3.62
CA PRO A 206 -14.87 9.43 3.14
C PRO A 206 -13.54 9.02 2.45
N HIS A 207 -12.49 9.81 2.56
CA HIS A 207 -11.24 9.55 1.86
C HIS A 207 -10.53 8.28 2.35
N LYS A 208 -9.87 7.56 1.42
CA LYS A 208 -9.01 6.41 1.72
C LYS A 208 -8.09 6.80 2.87
N SER A 209 -8.22 6.11 3.99
CA SER A 209 -7.39 6.34 5.18
C SER A 209 -5.96 5.81 4.99
N ASP A 210 -5.64 5.28 3.81
CA ASP A 210 -4.43 4.52 3.53
C ASP A 210 -3.21 5.46 3.53
N GLY A 211 -2.16 5.08 4.28
CA GLY A 211 -0.90 5.84 4.36
C GLY A 211 -0.84 6.95 5.43
N LEU A 212 -1.93 7.23 6.17
CA LEU A 212 -1.89 8.17 7.31
C LEU A 212 -1.33 7.46 8.57
N LEU A 213 -0.25 7.99 9.12
CA LEU A 213 0.47 7.39 10.26
C LEU A 213 -0.22 7.57 11.62
N TYR A 214 -0.95 8.68 11.80
CA TYR A 214 -1.52 9.07 13.10
C TYR A 214 -3.02 9.37 13.01
N SER A 215 -3.77 9.07 14.07
CA SER A 215 -5.16 9.48 14.24
C SER A 215 -5.41 10.20 15.57
N LEU A 216 -6.39 11.09 15.58
CA LEU A 216 -7.00 11.64 16.78
C LEU A 216 -8.44 11.12 16.88
N VAL A 217 -8.68 10.23 17.84
CA VAL A 217 -9.99 9.61 18.08
C VAL A 217 -10.78 10.47 19.05
N ALA A 218 -11.86 11.10 18.57
CA ALA A 218 -12.76 11.95 19.33
C ALA A 218 -14.07 11.19 19.65
N SER A 219 -14.18 10.63 20.86
CA SER A 219 -15.37 9.88 21.27
C SER A 219 -15.77 10.23 22.71
N LYS A 220 -17.05 10.57 22.90
CA LYS A 220 -17.68 10.78 24.23
C LYS A 220 -16.92 11.80 25.11
N GLY A 221 -16.40 12.88 24.52
CA GLY A 221 -15.64 13.92 25.25
C GLY A 221 -14.22 13.51 25.67
N LYS A 222 -13.72 12.38 25.16
CA LYS A 222 -12.33 11.93 25.27
C LYS A 222 -11.67 11.98 23.89
N TYR A 223 -10.43 12.44 23.85
CA TYR A 223 -9.67 12.64 22.62
C TYR A 223 -8.33 11.90 22.75
N GLU A 224 -8.08 10.94 21.87
CA GLU A 224 -6.93 10.04 21.95
C GLU A 224 -6.07 10.16 20.71
N LEU A 225 -4.82 10.63 20.85
CA LEU A 225 -3.85 10.62 19.76
C LEU A 225 -3.21 9.23 19.68
N LYS A 226 -3.32 8.57 18.53
CA LYS A 226 -2.84 7.21 18.29
C LYS A 226 -1.94 7.14 17.06
N GLN A 227 -0.97 6.24 17.11
CA GLN A 227 -0.32 5.73 15.90
C GLN A 227 -1.25 4.66 15.31
N ARG A 228 -1.59 4.77 14.02
CA ARG A 228 -2.69 3.99 13.41
C ARG A 228 -2.35 2.54 13.10
N GLU A 229 -1.10 2.25 12.77
CA GLU A 229 -0.63 0.91 12.42
C GLU A 229 -0.54 0.00 13.65
N THR A 230 0.05 0.50 14.72
CA THR A 230 0.27 -0.22 15.98
C THR A 230 -0.92 -0.07 16.94
N GLY A 231 -1.78 0.92 16.72
CA GLY A 231 -2.83 1.32 17.66
C GLY A 231 -2.29 1.96 18.94
N GLN A 232 -0.99 2.27 19.01
CA GLN A 232 -0.36 2.81 20.21
C GLN A 232 -1.00 4.14 20.60
N LEU A 233 -1.50 4.21 21.83
CA LEU A 233 -1.95 5.46 22.42
C LEU A 233 -0.74 6.33 22.78
N ILE A 234 -0.55 7.44 22.08
CA ILE A 234 0.51 8.40 22.35
C ILE A 234 0.15 9.18 23.61
N GLN A 235 -0.90 9.99 23.57
CA GLN A 235 -1.47 10.67 24.73
C GLN A 235 -2.97 10.93 24.51
N TRP A 236 -3.68 11.27 25.58
CA TRP A 236 -5.10 11.59 25.52
C TRP A 236 -5.48 12.84 26.32
N ALA A 237 -6.61 13.45 25.98
CA ALA A 237 -7.22 14.57 26.70
C ALA A 237 -8.72 14.34 26.91
N ASP A 238 -9.26 15.03 27.91
CA ASP A 238 -10.70 15.28 27.98
C ASP A 238 -11.04 16.60 27.28
N LYS A 239 -12.33 16.92 27.22
CA LYS A 239 -12.85 18.14 26.60
C LYS A 239 -12.23 19.43 27.12
N ASP A 240 -11.95 19.51 28.41
CA ASP A 240 -11.39 20.71 29.03
C ASP A 240 -9.89 20.87 28.74
N SER A 241 -9.22 19.77 28.39
CA SER A 241 -7.77 19.73 28.15
C SER A 241 -7.40 19.53 26.67
N LEU A 242 -8.38 19.55 25.76
CA LEU A 242 -8.19 19.24 24.33
C LEU A 242 -7.11 20.08 23.66
N GLU A 243 -7.04 21.37 23.96
CA GLU A 243 -6.03 22.27 23.39
C GLU A 243 -4.58 21.86 23.75
N LEU A 244 -4.40 21.11 24.85
CA LEU A 244 -3.09 20.59 25.26
C LEU A 244 -2.61 19.43 24.39
N LEU A 245 -3.46 18.83 23.55
CA LEU A 245 -3.02 17.84 22.55
C LEU A 245 -2.32 18.49 21.36
N PHE A 246 -2.60 19.75 21.01
CA PHE A 246 -1.98 20.37 19.84
C PHE A 246 -0.45 20.53 19.98
N PRO A 247 0.11 20.92 21.13
CA PRO A 247 1.55 20.85 21.36
C PRO A 247 2.12 19.43 21.21
N VAL A 248 1.38 18.40 21.64
CA VAL A 248 1.80 16.99 21.51
C VAL A 248 1.83 16.56 20.05
N ILE A 249 0.82 16.93 19.26
CA ILE A 249 0.80 16.61 17.82
C ILE A 249 1.93 17.38 17.10
N ASN A 250 2.21 18.63 17.49
CA ASN A 250 3.36 19.38 16.98
C ASN A 250 4.69 18.70 17.33
N HIS A 251 4.80 18.11 18.51
CA HIS A 251 5.97 17.35 18.96
C HIS A 251 6.21 16.11 18.09
N VAL A 252 5.16 15.35 17.82
CA VAL A 252 5.19 14.20 16.89
C VAL A 252 5.52 14.64 15.47
N SER A 253 4.90 15.72 14.98
CA SER A 253 5.19 16.31 13.65
C SER A 253 6.66 16.72 13.50
N ARG A 254 7.24 17.33 14.53
CA ARG A 254 8.66 17.67 14.55
C ARG A 254 9.55 16.43 14.55
N TRP A 255 9.20 15.41 15.33
CA TRP A 255 9.95 14.15 15.38
C TRP A 255 10.00 13.47 14.00
N GLU A 256 8.84 13.31 13.35
CA GLU A 256 8.71 12.77 11.99
C GLU A 256 9.55 13.53 10.97
N ARG A 257 9.53 14.87 11.07
CA ARG A 257 10.30 15.74 10.19
C ARG A 257 11.80 15.53 10.37
N LEU A 258 12.28 15.50 11.61
CA LEU A 258 13.69 15.31 11.90
C LEU A 258 14.17 13.90 11.51
N LEU A 259 13.31 12.90 11.63
CA LEU A 259 13.60 11.54 11.18
C LEU A 259 13.78 11.47 9.65
N LYS A 260 12.99 12.22 8.87
CA LYS A 260 13.06 12.26 7.40
C LYS A 260 14.06 13.31 6.85
N LEU A 261 14.56 14.19 7.71
CA LEU A 261 15.41 15.32 7.32
C LEU A 261 16.67 14.87 6.57
N GLN A 262 16.85 15.32 5.32
CA GLN A 262 18.01 14.97 4.52
C GLN A 262 18.39 16.12 3.59
N ASN A 263 19.68 16.40 3.45
CA ASN A 263 20.16 17.32 2.42
C ASN A 263 20.61 16.52 1.19
N HIS A 264 19.89 16.69 0.09
CA HIS A 264 20.18 16.02 -1.18
C HIS A 264 21.19 16.78 -2.04
N ASP A 265 21.36 18.08 -1.81
CA ASP A 265 22.18 19.00 -2.61
C ASP A 265 23.55 19.30 -1.96
N THR A 266 23.99 18.44 -1.04
CA THR A 266 25.30 18.59 -0.41
C THR A 266 26.43 18.50 -1.44
N SER A 267 27.48 19.29 -1.25
CA SER A 267 28.74 19.15 -2.00
C SER A 267 29.70 18.14 -1.34
N ILE A 268 29.36 17.65 -0.15
CA ILE A 268 30.11 16.59 0.52
C ILE A 268 29.82 15.27 -0.19
N ASP A 269 30.86 14.62 -0.73
CA ASP A 269 30.71 13.29 -1.32
C ASP A 269 30.31 12.28 -0.22
N LYS A 270 29.08 11.78 -0.31
CA LYS A 270 28.52 10.84 0.66
C LYS A 270 29.23 9.49 0.66
N ASN A 271 29.96 9.15 -0.41
CA ASN A 271 30.64 7.86 -0.54
C ASN A 271 31.98 7.83 0.20
N VAL A 272 32.56 8.98 0.53
CA VAL A 272 33.80 9.04 1.32
C VAL A 272 33.54 9.05 2.83
N VAL A 273 32.28 8.93 3.24
CA VAL A 273 31.87 8.71 4.63
C VAL A 273 31.16 7.36 4.70
N ASP A 274 31.84 6.37 5.26
CA ASP A 274 31.23 5.09 5.62
C ASP A 274 30.53 5.26 6.98
N PHE A 275 29.37 4.65 7.16
CA PHE A 275 28.65 4.59 8.43
C PHE A 275 28.07 3.20 8.56
N ALA A 276 28.53 2.45 9.57
CA ALA A 276 28.35 1.01 9.65
C ALA A 276 28.08 0.55 11.09
N VAL A 277 27.40 -0.59 11.18
CA VAL A 277 27.13 -1.31 12.43
C VAL A 277 28.13 -2.46 12.51
N HIS A 278 28.93 -2.47 13.57
CA HIS A 278 29.87 -3.55 13.85
C HIS A 278 29.31 -4.38 15.00
N GLU A 279 29.05 -5.65 14.78
CA GLU A 279 28.54 -6.60 15.77
C GLU A 279 29.71 -7.37 16.41
N TYR A 280 29.62 -7.64 17.71
CA TYR A 280 30.67 -8.27 18.51
C TYR A 280 30.16 -9.48 19.30
N GLU A 281 31.07 -10.41 19.59
CA GLU A 281 30.79 -11.65 20.34
C GLU A 281 30.50 -11.43 21.82
N ASP A 282 30.94 -10.29 22.38
CA ASP A 282 30.80 -9.97 23.79
C ASP A 282 30.69 -8.45 24.04
N ALA A 283 30.19 -8.08 25.22
CA ALA A 283 30.08 -6.69 25.68
C ALA A 283 31.43 -5.97 25.79
N ALA A 284 32.55 -6.71 25.95
CA ALA A 284 33.88 -6.10 25.92
C ALA A 284 34.32 -5.72 24.48
N CYS A 285 33.54 -6.13 23.48
CA CYS A 285 33.74 -5.89 22.06
C CYS A 285 35.16 -6.26 21.59
N GLN A 286 35.67 -7.41 22.04
CA GLN A 286 37.04 -7.85 21.72
C GLN A 286 37.17 -8.48 20.33
N LYS A 287 36.12 -9.15 19.87
CA LYS A 287 36.09 -9.88 18.60
C LYS A 287 34.87 -9.48 17.80
N GLU A 288 35.13 -8.87 16.64
CA GLU A 288 34.11 -8.46 15.68
C GLU A 288 33.58 -9.70 14.93
N ILE A 289 32.27 -9.86 14.90
CA ILE A 289 31.56 -10.93 14.20
C ILE A 289 31.27 -10.47 12.77
N HIS A 290 30.68 -9.28 12.62
CA HIS A 290 30.17 -8.81 11.34
C HIS A 290 30.15 -7.28 11.24
N VAL A 291 30.14 -6.78 9.99
CA VAL A 291 30.02 -5.35 9.68
C VAL A 291 28.92 -5.12 8.65
N TYR A 292 27.86 -4.46 9.08
CA TYR A 292 26.72 -4.07 8.25
C TYR A 292 26.90 -2.62 7.76
N ARG A 293 26.77 -2.39 6.45
CA ARG A 293 26.92 -1.06 5.82
C ARG A 293 25.63 -0.52 5.19
N ASP A 294 24.55 -1.28 5.31
CA ASP A 294 23.24 -0.91 4.80
C ASP A 294 22.48 -0.03 5.79
N ASP A 295 21.52 0.75 5.29
CA ASP A 295 20.70 1.66 6.10
C ASP A 295 19.65 0.90 6.95
N ASP A 296 19.30 -0.34 6.61
CA ASP A 296 18.37 -1.18 7.38
C ASP A 296 18.98 -2.55 7.69
N VAL A 297 19.15 -2.87 8.97
CA VAL A 297 19.88 -4.05 9.45
C VAL A 297 18.98 -4.90 10.34
N ILE A 298 19.00 -6.23 10.15
CA ILE A 298 18.38 -7.18 11.08
C ILE A 298 19.48 -7.92 11.84
N LEU A 299 19.42 -7.83 13.17
CA LEU A 299 20.33 -8.47 14.11
C LEU A 299 19.62 -9.65 14.78
N GLU A 300 20.33 -10.75 14.93
CA GLU A 300 19.80 -11.98 15.51
C GLU A 300 19.93 -11.95 17.04
N TYR A 301 18.84 -12.21 17.75
CA TYR A 301 18.85 -12.40 19.20
C TYR A 301 18.64 -13.88 19.53
N THR A 302 19.63 -14.49 20.18
CA THR A 302 19.61 -15.91 20.55
C THR A 302 19.24 -16.15 22.01
N GLY A 303 19.08 -15.08 22.80
CA GLY A 303 18.78 -15.16 24.22
C GLY A 303 17.34 -15.50 24.55
N ASP A 304 17.13 -15.84 25.82
CA ASP A 304 15.78 -16.00 26.38
C ASP A 304 15.20 -14.68 26.93
N GLY A 305 16.00 -13.62 27.02
CA GLY A 305 15.63 -12.31 27.57
C GLY A 305 15.93 -12.14 29.06
N ASN A 306 16.63 -13.09 29.70
CA ASN A 306 16.92 -13.07 31.15
C ASN A 306 18.41 -12.87 31.50
N ASP A 307 19.34 -13.01 30.55
CA ASP A 307 20.79 -12.84 30.78
C ASP A 307 21.37 -11.81 29.79
N GLN A 308 22.07 -10.79 30.32
CA GLN A 308 22.78 -9.78 29.54
C GLN A 308 23.86 -10.35 28.62
N LYS A 309 24.34 -11.58 28.88
CA LYS A 309 25.28 -12.26 27.98
C LYS A 309 24.70 -12.60 26.62
N ASP A 310 23.37 -12.60 26.50
CA ASP A 310 22.68 -12.90 25.25
C ASP A 310 22.31 -11.63 24.46
N ASP A 311 22.68 -10.45 24.97
CA ASP A 311 22.45 -9.17 24.29
C ASP A 311 23.27 -9.07 23.01
N VAL A 312 22.73 -8.37 22.01
CA VAL A 312 23.46 -8.10 20.78
C VAL A 312 24.37 -6.90 21.01
N HIS A 313 25.67 -7.15 21.02
CA HIS A 313 26.69 -6.14 21.29
C HIS A 313 27.14 -5.46 20.00
N ILE A 314 26.92 -4.16 19.87
CA ILE A 314 27.29 -3.41 18.66
C ILE A 314 28.13 -2.17 18.96
N LYS A 315 28.88 -1.72 17.94
CA LYS A 315 29.42 -0.36 17.84
C LYS A 315 28.99 0.27 16.53
N LEU A 316 28.59 1.53 16.61
CA LEU A 316 28.39 2.37 15.44
C LEU A 316 29.72 3.02 15.07
N LYS A 317 30.19 2.78 13.86
CA LYS A 317 31.46 3.33 13.37
C LYS A 317 31.26 4.12 12.10
N ALA A 318 32.10 5.12 11.91
CA ALA A 318 32.14 5.91 10.70
C ALA A 318 33.57 6.17 10.24
N SER A 319 33.71 6.62 8.99
CA SER A 319 34.96 7.12 8.43
C SER A 319 34.82 8.55 7.94
N ASN A 320 35.92 9.31 7.98
CA ASN A 320 36.01 10.61 7.32
C ASN A 320 37.09 10.54 6.24
N GLY A 321 36.70 10.12 5.04
CA GLY A 321 37.55 10.12 3.86
C GLY A 321 37.68 11.50 3.20
N THR A 322 37.04 12.54 3.72
CA THR A 322 37.19 13.89 3.17
C THR A 322 38.57 14.48 3.54
N SER A 323 39.08 15.41 2.73
CA SER A 323 40.36 16.08 3.00
C SER A 323 40.27 17.17 4.09
N LYS A 324 39.07 17.44 4.60
CA LYS A 324 38.78 18.48 5.60
C LYS A 324 38.29 17.84 6.90
N GLU A 325 38.46 18.55 8.00
CA GLU A 325 37.76 18.24 9.24
C GLU A 325 36.25 18.45 9.04
N ARG A 326 35.45 17.50 9.52
CA ARG A 326 33.98 17.49 9.43
C ARG A 326 33.39 17.20 10.81
N TYR A 327 32.19 17.72 11.05
CA TYR A 327 31.45 17.49 12.29
C TYR A 327 30.48 16.34 12.11
N PHE A 328 30.60 15.33 12.97
CA PHE A 328 29.75 14.14 13.01
C PHE A 328 28.86 14.23 14.25
N ALA A 329 27.55 14.34 14.04
CA ALA A 329 26.55 14.42 15.09
C ALA A 329 25.55 13.26 14.98
N LEU A 330 25.61 12.31 15.91
CA LEU A 330 24.74 11.14 15.95
C LEU A 330 23.60 11.36 16.94
N PHE A 331 22.38 11.04 16.50
CA PHE A 331 21.17 11.13 17.32
C PHE A 331 20.42 9.80 17.34
N GLN A 332 19.86 9.45 18.50
CA GLN A 332 18.97 8.32 18.69
C GLN A 332 17.51 8.79 18.71
N PHE A 333 16.64 8.10 17.96
CA PHE A 333 15.22 8.45 17.79
C PHE A 333 14.25 7.56 18.58
N CYS A 334 14.78 6.65 19.41
CA CYS A 334 14.02 5.79 20.31
C CYS A 334 14.54 5.90 21.76
N GLY A 335 13.69 5.49 22.71
CA GLY A 335 13.97 5.33 24.13
C GLY A 335 14.75 4.06 24.47
N GLU A 336 14.92 3.85 25.77
CA GLU A 336 15.48 2.61 26.32
C GLU A 336 14.62 1.42 25.89
N GLY A 337 15.25 0.30 25.51
CA GLY A 337 14.55 -0.86 24.96
C GLY A 337 13.77 -0.55 23.67
N GLY A 338 14.28 0.33 22.80
CA GLY A 338 13.72 0.60 21.47
C GLY A 338 12.34 1.29 21.46
N VAL A 339 11.81 1.67 22.62
CA VAL A 339 10.47 2.26 22.73
C VAL A 339 10.41 3.62 22.02
N PHE A 340 9.50 3.80 21.07
CA PHE A 340 9.27 5.11 20.46
C PHE A 340 8.48 6.02 21.40
N ASP A 341 9.22 6.83 22.13
CA ASP A 341 8.73 7.86 23.04
C ASP A 341 8.67 9.25 22.38
N TYR A 342 8.97 9.36 21.09
CA TYR A 342 9.09 10.60 20.33
C TYR A 342 10.12 11.58 20.91
N GLY A 343 11.11 11.07 21.65
CA GLY A 343 12.32 11.78 22.06
C GLY A 343 13.40 11.72 20.99
N ILE A 344 14.34 12.66 21.05
CA ILE A 344 15.56 12.66 20.24
C ILE A 344 16.72 12.97 21.17
N ARG A 345 17.68 12.05 21.26
CA ARG A 345 18.83 12.14 22.17
C ARG A 345 20.10 12.31 21.35
N ALA A 346 20.95 13.26 21.73
CA ALA A 346 22.29 13.39 21.16
C ALA A 346 23.18 12.30 21.76
N VAL A 347 23.84 11.52 20.90
CA VAL A 347 24.78 10.45 21.30
C VAL A 347 26.20 11.00 21.27
N VAL A 348 26.60 11.57 20.13
CA VAL A 348 27.92 12.19 19.96
C VAL A 348 27.81 13.38 19.03
N ASN A 349 28.63 14.40 19.27
CA ASN A 349 28.79 15.53 18.38
C ASN A 349 30.23 16.01 18.45
N GLN A 350 31.01 15.70 17.42
CA GLN A 350 32.46 15.89 17.44
C GLN A 350 33.02 16.25 16.07
N ALA A 351 34.07 17.07 16.07
CA ALA A 351 34.88 17.37 14.89
C ALA A 351 35.89 16.24 14.67
N ILE A 352 35.94 15.70 13.45
CA ILE A 352 36.83 14.61 13.07
C ILE A 352 37.60 15.02 11.83
N ALA A 353 38.93 15.03 11.94
CA ALA A 353 39.84 15.18 10.81
C ALA A 353 39.77 13.97 9.87
N ASN A 354 40.59 13.93 8.81
CA ASN A 354 40.67 12.76 7.95
C ASN A 354 41.03 11.50 8.79
N ALA A 355 40.14 10.52 8.81
CA ALA A 355 40.26 9.33 9.64
C ALA A 355 39.67 8.13 8.90
N GLN A 356 40.42 7.03 8.86
CA GLN A 356 39.98 5.81 8.17
C GLN A 356 38.78 5.14 8.86
N GLU A 357 38.71 5.18 10.20
CA GLU A 357 37.59 4.65 10.98
C GLU A 357 37.63 5.23 12.40
N PHE A 358 36.47 5.51 12.99
CA PHE A 358 36.31 5.90 14.39
C PHE A 358 34.94 5.46 14.92
N THR A 359 34.83 5.27 16.24
CA THR A 359 33.57 4.92 16.90
C THR A 359 32.74 6.17 17.22
N LEU A 360 31.44 6.09 16.98
CA LEU A 360 30.46 7.14 17.27
C LEU A 360 29.75 6.81 18.59
N GLY A 361 30.23 7.40 19.69
CA GLY A 361 29.71 7.13 21.03
C GLY A 361 30.31 5.88 21.67
N GLU A 362 29.53 5.21 22.52
CA GLU A 362 29.93 3.99 23.24
C GLU A 362 29.40 2.73 22.51
N SER A 363 29.74 1.54 23.03
CA SER A 363 29.09 0.29 22.61
C SER A 363 27.65 0.25 23.09
N TRP A 364 26.82 -0.45 22.34
CA TRP A 364 25.40 -0.63 22.64
C TRP A 364 25.10 -2.10 22.83
N ASP A 365 24.38 -2.40 23.91
CA ASP A 365 23.85 -3.72 24.19
C ASP A 365 22.36 -3.70 23.87
N LEU A 366 21.98 -4.37 22.78
CA LEU A 366 20.60 -4.42 22.33
C LEU A 366 19.96 -5.72 22.84
N TYR A 367 18.94 -5.58 23.67
CA TYR A 367 18.24 -6.72 24.29
C TYR A 367 16.80 -6.83 23.77
N LEU A 368 16.19 -8.00 23.99
CA LEU A 368 14.76 -8.26 23.79
C LEU A 368 14.15 -8.79 25.08
N ASP A 369 13.05 -8.18 25.53
CA ASP A 369 12.28 -8.69 26.67
C ASP A 369 11.77 -10.12 26.36
N ALA A 370 11.61 -10.95 27.39
CA ALA A 370 11.22 -12.37 27.25
C ALA A 370 9.90 -12.59 26.50
N ASP A 371 8.99 -11.60 26.52
CA ASP A 371 7.71 -11.62 25.83
C ASP A 371 7.72 -10.91 24.47
N GLU A 372 8.89 -10.46 24.00
CA GLU A 372 9.05 -9.76 22.72
C GLU A 372 9.80 -10.63 21.68
N ASN A 373 9.28 -10.60 20.45
CA ASN A 373 9.86 -11.30 19.29
C ASN A 373 10.78 -10.40 18.46
N ASP A 374 10.53 -9.08 18.44
CA ASP A 374 11.38 -8.11 17.78
C ASP A 374 11.30 -6.70 18.38
N MET A 375 12.32 -5.89 18.10
CA MET A 375 12.44 -4.49 18.54
C MET A 375 13.24 -3.67 17.52
N THR A 376 12.91 -2.38 17.38
CA THR A 376 13.56 -1.49 16.41
C THR A 376 14.30 -0.33 17.09
N TYR A 377 15.55 -0.09 16.68
CA TYR A 377 16.37 1.06 17.05
C TYR A 377 16.63 1.93 15.83
N VAL A 378 16.64 3.25 16.01
CA VAL A 378 16.88 4.19 14.91
C VAL A 378 17.94 5.20 15.29
N PHE A 379 19.01 5.22 14.50
CA PHE A 379 20.15 6.12 14.64
C PHE A 379 20.28 6.99 13.41
N LYS A 380 20.51 8.28 13.64
CA LYS A 380 20.68 9.24 12.55
C LYS A 380 21.95 10.05 12.72
N LEU A 381 22.85 9.91 11.75
CA LEU A 381 24.11 10.62 11.69
C LEU A 381 23.98 11.83 10.77
N PHE A 382 24.26 13.02 11.30
CA PHE A 382 24.47 14.23 10.53
C PHE A 382 25.97 14.47 10.36
N VAL A 383 26.39 14.77 9.13
CA VAL A 383 27.77 15.14 8.81
C VAL A 383 27.75 16.53 8.21
N SER A 384 28.54 17.43 8.75
CA SER A 384 28.47 18.85 8.40
C SER A 384 29.80 19.59 8.46
N ASP A 385 29.85 20.74 7.82
CA ASP A 385 31.02 21.62 7.78
C ASP A 385 31.15 22.50 9.04
N GLN A 386 30.13 22.54 9.90
CA GLN A 386 30.06 23.36 11.12
C GLN A 386 29.54 22.54 12.29
N PRO A 387 29.81 22.95 13.55
CA PRO A 387 29.19 22.32 14.71
C PRO A 387 27.67 22.43 14.61
N ILE A 388 26.98 21.30 14.79
CA ILE A 388 25.54 21.28 15.01
C ILE A 388 25.30 21.55 16.49
N GLU A 389 24.32 22.38 16.85
CA GLU A 389 24.00 22.59 18.26
C GLU A 389 22.98 21.56 18.71
N ASP A 390 23.36 20.68 19.64
CA ASP A 390 22.53 19.53 20.05
C ASP A 390 21.10 19.93 20.40
N TYR A 391 20.91 21.05 21.12
CA TYR A 391 19.60 21.51 21.56
C TYR A 391 18.64 21.88 20.41
N VAL A 392 19.15 22.06 19.18
CA VAL A 392 18.31 22.35 18.01
C VAL A 392 17.67 21.07 17.46
N LEU A 393 18.28 19.91 17.69
CA LEU A 393 17.78 18.61 17.19
C LEU A 393 17.26 17.72 18.31
N VAL A 394 17.76 17.90 19.55
CA VAL A 394 17.27 17.21 20.74
C VAL A 394 15.82 17.59 21.02
N GLN A 395 15.07 16.60 21.45
CA GLN A 395 13.66 16.71 21.79
C GLN A 395 13.38 15.84 23.01
N GLN A 396 12.65 16.37 24.00
CA GLN A 396 12.26 15.59 25.17
C GLN A 396 11.30 14.46 24.79
N GLU A 397 11.36 13.35 25.50
CA GLU A 397 10.43 12.24 25.35
C GLU A 397 9.00 12.61 25.79
N LEU A 398 8.01 12.02 25.13
CA LEU A 398 6.62 12.03 25.55
C LEU A 398 6.34 10.87 26.50
N LYS A 399 5.50 11.12 27.50
CA LYS A 399 4.95 10.04 28.34
C LYS A 399 3.83 9.32 27.58
N ILE A 400 4.16 8.19 26.97
CA ILE A 400 3.23 7.37 26.17
C ILE A 400 2.05 6.86 27.02
N GLY A 401 0.85 6.83 26.43
CA GLY A 401 -0.39 6.35 27.06
C GLY A 401 -1.00 7.28 28.11
N SER A 402 -0.34 8.40 28.44
CA SER A 402 -0.75 9.28 29.55
C SER A 402 -1.74 10.37 29.15
N LYS A 403 -2.40 10.98 30.15
CA LYS A 403 -3.19 12.20 29.95
C LYS A 403 -2.24 13.38 29.73
N VAL A 404 -2.57 14.27 28.80
CA VAL A 404 -1.85 15.53 28.61
C VAL A 404 -1.76 16.34 29.92
N GLY A 405 -0.60 16.93 30.17
CA GLY A 405 -0.35 17.78 31.35
C GLY A 405 0.49 19.01 30.99
N SER A 406 0.33 20.11 31.73
CA SER A 406 1.01 21.38 31.45
C SER A 406 2.54 21.26 31.65
N HIS A 407 3.30 21.17 30.56
CA HIS A 407 4.76 21.24 30.60
C HIS A 407 5.24 22.51 29.90
N ARG A 408 5.99 23.34 30.63
CA ARG A 408 6.68 24.52 30.09
C ARG A 408 8.04 24.07 29.54
N GLY A 409 8.12 23.83 28.22
CA GLY A 409 9.38 23.63 27.53
C GLY A 409 10.16 24.94 27.43
N GLY A 410 11.33 25.01 28.04
CA GLY A 410 12.23 26.16 27.97
C GLY A 410 13.40 25.90 27.04
N ASN A 411 13.48 26.64 25.92
CA ASN A 411 14.66 26.64 25.07
C ASN A 411 15.65 27.71 25.58
N ARG A 412 16.85 27.30 25.98
CA ARG A 412 17.99 28.21 26.21
C ARG A 412 18.81 28.31 24.94
N ARG A 413 19.02 29.53 24.45
CA ARG A 413 19.96 29.85 23.37
C ARG A 413 21.37 30.00 23.93
N ALA A 414 22.35 29.43 23.25
CA ALA A 414 23.76 29.82 23.38
C ALA A 414 24.27 30.22 21.99
N GLN A 415 24.90 31.39 21.90
CA GLN A 415 25.57 31.88 20.70
C GLN A 415 26.97 31.27 20.58
N GLN A 416 27.40 30.86 19.38
CA GLN A 416 28.70 31.31 18.80
C GLN A 416 28.88 30.99 17.29
N ASN A 417 29.95 31.59 16.73
CA ASN A 417 30.21 31.99 15.34
C ASN A 417 30.41 30.85 14.31
N MET A 418 30.04 31.08 13.04
CA MET A 418 30.20 30.11 11.93
C MET A 418 30.78 30.71 10.62
N LYS A 419 31.40 29.83 9.81
CA LYS A 419 31.59 29.95 8.34
C LYS A 419 30.69 28.89 7.63
N GLN A 420 30.82 28.76 6.30
CA GLN A 420 29.95 28.10 5.29
C GLN A 420 29.21 26.78 5.69
N ASN A 421 28.02 26.55 5.11
CA ASN A 421 26.93 25.75 5.70
C ASN A 421 26.51 24.54 4.84
N ASP A 422 27.40 23.55 4.67
CA ASP A 422 27.11 22.30 3.94
C ASP A 422 27.00 21.09 4.90
N TRP A 423 26.09 20.16 4.62
CA TRP A 423 25.81 19.00 5.47
C TRP A 423 25.00 17.91 4.74
N PHE A 424 24.99 16.67 5.25
CA PHE A 424 24.04 15.61 4.88
C PHE A 424 23.72 14.72 6.09
N ALA A 425 22.74 13.82 5.96
CA ALA A 425 22.45 12.80 6.97
C ALA A 425 22.45 11.37 6.38
N ARG A 426 22.71 10.38 7.25
CA ARG A 426 22.45 8.95 7.01
C ARG A 426 21.66 8.41 8.20
N THR A 427 20.70 7.54 7.92
CA THR A 427 19.87 6.91 8.94
C THR A 427 20.12 5.41 8.90
N ILE A 428 20.38 4.80 10.06
CA ILE A 428 20.44 3.35 10.22
C ILE A 428 19.27 2.91 11.11
N THR A 429 18.48 1.96 10.60
CA THR A 429 17.42 1.26 11.33
C THR A 429 17.92 -0.14 11.70
N LEU A 430 17.93 -0.49 12.98
CA LEU A 430 18.30 -1.82 13.46
C LEU A 430 17.06 -2.53 13.98
N LYS A 431 16.71 -3.68 13.39
CA LYS A 431 15.69 -4.58 13.94
C LYS A 431 16.39 -5.75 14.64
N VAL A 432 16.24 -5.86 15.94
CA VAL A 432 16.68 -7.04 16.69
C VAL A 432 15.53 -8.04 16.69
N ALA A 433 15.76 -9.26 16.21
CA ALA A 433 14.73 -10.28 16.07
C ALA A 433 15.15 -11.61 16.71
N ARG A 434 14.25 -12.21 17.48
CA ARG A 434 14.50 -13.48 18.16
C ARG A 434 14.56 -14.63 17.16
N ARG A 435 15.67 -15.36 17.12
CA ARG A 435 15.73 -16.62 16.35
C ARG A 435 14.96 -17.68 17.11
N ILE A 436 13.91 -18.21 16.49
CA ILE A 436 13.09 -19.27 17.08
C ILE A 436 13.67 -20.63 16.73
N ASP A 437 14.12 -20.81 15.48
CA ASP A 437 14.75 -22.06 15.03
C ASP A 437 15.54 -21.86 13.72
N GLN A 438 16.04 -22.94 13.12
CA GLN A 438 16.77 -22.92 11.85
C GLN A 438 16.34 -24.06 10.91
N VAL A 439 16.23 -23.76 9.62
CA VAL A 439 16.13 -24.78 8.57
C VAL A 439 17.45 -25.53 8.46
N GLY A 440 17.38 -26.86 8.47
CA GLY A 440 18.54 -27.71 8.26
C GLY A 440 18.16 -29.17 8.13
N ALA A 441 19.04 -30.09 8.55
CA ALA A 441 18.88 -31.52 8.32
C ALA A 441 17.76 -32.21 9.11
N LYS A 442 16.99 -31.48 9.94
CA LYS A 442 15.90 -32.00 10.77
C LYS A 442 14.64 -31.17 10.56
N ASP A 443 13.50 -31.81 10.78
CA ASP A 443 12.22 -31.11 10.87
C ASP A 443 12.24 -30.18 12.08
N THR A 444 11.64 -29.01 11.89
CA THR A 444 11.51 -27.98 12.92
C THR A 444 10.05 -27.61 13.08
N SER A 445 9.65 -27.24 14.29
CA SER A 445 8.29 -26.83 14.58
C SER A 445 8.26 -25.59 15.46
N ILE A 446 7.56 -24.57 14.99
CA ILE A 446 7.45 -23.25 15.63
C ILE A 446 5.99 -22.93 15.92
N SER A 447 5.74 -21.84 16.67
CA SER A 447 4.39 -21.38 17.04
C SER A 447 3.53 -22.48 17.68
N ASN A 448 4.04 -23.12 18.74
CA ASN A 448 3.38 -24.21 19.46
C ASN A 448 2.96 -25.41 18.59
N GLY A 449 3.72 -25.71 17.54
CA GLY A 449 3.45 -26.87 16.67
C GLY A 449 2.59 -26.57 15.45
N LYS A 450 2.08 -25.33 15.32
CA LYS A 450 1.20 -24.96 14.20
C LYS A 450 1.91 -24.73 12.89
N ILE A 451 3.20 -24.41 12.92
CA ILE A 451 4.02 -24.33 11.71
C ILE A 451 5.13 -25.36 11.85
N LYS A 452 5.21 -26.27 10.87
CA LYS A 452 6.24 -27.30 10.80
C LYS A 452 6.99 -27.15 9.49
N ILE A 453 8.29 -26.88 9.58
CA ILE A 453 9.18 -26.77 8.43
C ILE A 453 9.94 -28.09 8.29
N LYS A 454 9.86 -28.75 7.13
CA LYS A 454 10.51 -30.05 6.90
C LYS A 454 12.02 -29.88 6.72
N ALA A 455 12.76 -30.94 7.05
CA ALA A 455 14.20 -30.99 6.88
C ALA A 455 14.64 -30.70 5.43
N HIS A 456 15.67 -29.86 5.28
CA HIS A 456 16.29 -29.55 4.01
C HIS A 456 17.80 -29.86 4.07
N LYS A 457 18.30 -30.70 3.15
CA LYS A 457 19.69 -31.20 3.23
C LYS A 457 20.73 -30.23 2.66
N GLY A 458 20.32 -29.42 1.68
CA GLY A 458 21.21 -28.53 0.95
C GLY A 458 21.14 -27.05 1.33
N MET A 459 20.16 -26.63 2.14
CA MET A 459 19.87 -25.22 2.41
C MET A 459 19.79 -25.03 3.93
N THR A 460 20.32 -23.91 4.41
CA THR A 460 20.15 -23.46 5.79
C THR A 460 19.57 -22.06 5.79
N ALA A 461 18.72 -21.76 6.78
CA ALA A 461 18.13 -20.45 6.96
C ALA A 461 17.64 -20.28 8.40
N ASN A 462 17.78 -19.10 8.97
CA ASN A 462 17.23 -18.75 10.27
C ASN A 462 15.73 -18.48 10.16
N LEU A 463 14.98 -18.90 11.19
CA LEU A 463 13.53 -18.73 11.28
C LEU A 463 13.18 -17.83 12.47
N SER A 464 12.39 -16.80 12.21
CA SER A 464 11.80 -15.93 13.22
C SER A 464 10.33 -15.64 12.90
N MET A 465 9.56 -15.28 13.93
CA MET A 465 8.16 -14.88 13.78
C MET A 465 8.03 -13.40 14.11
N ALA A 466 7.37 -12.67 13.22
CA ALA A 466 7.06 -11.26 13.40
C ALA A 466 5.54 -11.04 13.50
N ALA A 467 5.19 -9.90 14.07
CA ALA A 467 3.82 -9.46 14.15
C ALA A 467 3.32 -8.84 12.85
N ALA A 468 2.06 -9.14 12.49
CA ALA A 468 1.35 -8.54 11.35
C ALA A 468 1.30 -7.00 11.40
N LYS A 469 1.20 -6.50 12.63
CA LYS A 469 1.14 -5.09 13.01
C LYS A 469 2.33 -4.90 13.94
N ALA A 470 3.20 -3.95 13.62
CA ALA A 470 4.40 -3.73 14.41
C ALA A 470 4.01 -3.53 15.89
N PRO A 471 4.75 -4.10 16.85
CA PRO A 471 4.48 -3.84 18.26
C PRO A 471 4.52 -2.34 18.53
N THR A 472 3.86 -1.88 19.61
CA THR A 472 3.81 -0.45 19.98
C THR A 472 5.18 0.22 20.09
N ARG A 473 6.27 -0.56 20.16
CA ARG A 473 7.67 -0.13 20.26
C ARG A 473 8.43 -0.11 18.92
N SER A 474 7.76 -0.19 17.77
CA SER A 474 8.38 -0.11 16.43
C SER A 474 7.72 1.00 15.59
N VAL A 475 8.52 1.89 14.96
CA VAL A 475 8.04 2.91 13.99
C VAL A 475 8.38 2.49 12.56
N GLY A 476 7.38 2.63 11.70
CA GLY A 476 7.30 1.93 10.42
C GLY A 476 8.18 2.45 9.28
N VAL A 477 8.19 1.65 8.21
CA VAL A 477 8.43 2.07 6.83
C VAL A 477 7.52 1.20 5.94
N ASN A 478 6.62 1.88 5.21
CA ASN A 478 5.61 1.41 4.24
C ASN A 478 4.28 0.83 4.76
N PRO A 479 3.14 1.16 4.09
CA PRO A 479 1.86 0.52 4.34
C PRO A 479 2.04 -0.99 4.20
N THR A 480 1.81 -1.71 5.28
CA THR A 480 1.98 -3.16 5.29
C THR A 480 0.91 -3.78 4.39
N ILE A 481 1.32 -4.72 3.54
CA ILE A 481 0.44 -5.64 2.79
C ILE A 481 -0.76 -6.11 3.62
N THR A 482 -0.59 -6.25 4.93
CA THR A 482 -1.62 -6.66 5.90
C THR A 482 -2.85 -5.76 5.88
N GLN A 483 -2.68 -4.43 5.91
CA GLN A 483 -3.80 -3.48 5.88
C GLN A 483 -4.52 -3.47 4.54
N VAL A 484 -3.75 -3.51 3.44
CA VAL A 484 -4.32 -3.53 2.08
C VAL A 484 -5.15 -4.80 1.89
N MET A 485 -4.67 -5.94 2.35
CA MET A 485 -5.38 -7.22 2.20
C MET A 485 -6.56 -7.35 3.18
N GLU A 486 -6.44 -6.86 4.42
CA GLU A 486 -7.55 -6.80 5.40
C GLU A 486 -8.73 -5.97 4.86
N ASN A 487 -8.44 -4.80 4.26
CA ASN A 487 -9.46 -3.94 3.65
C ASN A 487 -10.16 -4.60 2.45
N GLN A 488 -9.60 -5.67 1.90
CA GLN A 488 -10.11 -6.39 0.73
C GLN A 488 -10.83 -7.69 1.12
N GLY A 489 -11.07 -7.90 2.42
CA GLY A 489 -11.82 -9.03 2.95
C GLY A 489 -11.00 -10.29 3.25
N LEU A 490 -9.66 -10.21 3.21
CA LEU A 490 -8.79 -11.29 3.70
C LEU A 490 -8.53 -11.13 5.20
N GLU A 491 -8.61 -12.22 5.95
CA GLU A 491 -8.30 -12.21 7.39
C GLU A 491 -6.89 -12.77 7.60
N MET A 492 -6.01 -12.06 8.30
CA MET A 492 -4.67 -12.58 8.60
C MET A 492 -4.72 -13.71 9.64
N CYS A 493 -3.97 -14.78 9.40
CA CYS A 493 -3.80 -15.87 10.35
C CYS A 493 -2.99 -15.39 11.57
N ASN A 494 -3.41 -15.82 12.77
CA ASN A 494 -2.65 -15.66 14.00
C ASN A 494 -2.33 -17.04 14.57
N PHE A 495 -1.03 -17.31 14.75
CA PHE A 495 -0.54 -18.60 15.22
C PHE A 495 -0.49 -18.69 16.75
N THR A 496 -0.61 -17.59 17.50
CA THR A 496 -0.55 -17.58 18.97
C THR A 496 -1.88 -17.11 19.60
N PRO A 497 -2.57 -17.94 20.42
CA PRO A 497 -3.79 -17.51 21.08
C PRO A 497 -3.49 -16.56 22.26
N GLY A 498 -3.98 -15.32 22.24
CA GLY A 498 -3.86 -14.38 23.37
C GLY A 498 -4.43 -12.98 23.10
N THR A 499 -4.97 -12.32 24.13
CA THR A 499 -5.63 -10.99 24.05
C THR A 499 -4.67 -9.80 24.22
N ARG A 500 -3.36 -10.02 24.32
CA ARG A 500 -2.36 -8.95 24.39
C ARG A 500 -1.58 -8.89 23.08
N ALA A 501 -1.43 -7.68 22.54
CA ALA A 501 -0.74 -7.39 21.28
C ALA A 501 0.72 -7.86 21.20
N ALA A 502 1.31 -8.35 22.30
CA ALA A 502 2.71 -8.77 22.42
C ALA A 502 3.01 -10.17 21.82
N GLY A 503 2.02 -10.97 21.42
CA GLY A 503 2.23 -12.32 20.88
C GLY A 503 1.55 -12.57 19.54
N ASN A 504 1.49 -11.58 18.65
CA ASN A 504 0.73 -11.70 17.40
C ASN A 504 1.57 -12.38 16.29
N GLU A 505 1.99 -13.63 16.45
CA GLU A 505 2.77 -14.33 15.42
C GLU A 505 1.91 -14.54 14.17
N SER A 506 2.20 -13.79 13.11
CA SER A 506 1.42 -13.81 11.86
C SER A 506 2.29 -13.84 10.60
N VAL A 507 3.56 -13.47 10.74
CA VAL A 507 4.52 -13.38 9.63
C VAL A 507 5.70 -14.29 9.93
N LEU A 508 6.00 -15.21 9.01
CA LEU A 508 7.21 -16.03 9.09
C LEU A 508 8.33 -15.31 8.32
N GLU A 509 9.41 -14.95 9.02
CA GLU A 509 10.61 -14.37 8.42
C GLU A 509 11.68 -15.46 8.29
N ILE A 510 12.05 -15.76 7.04
CA ILE A 510 13.12 -16.69 6.68
C ILE A 510 14.34 -15.85 6.28
N THR A 511 15.38 -15.90 7.09
CA THR A 511 16.57 -15.02 7.02
C THR A 511 17.84 -15.83 6.89
N ASP A 512 18.96 -15.20 6.52
CA ASP A 512 20.25 -15.87 6.35
C ASP A 512 20.18 -17.12 5.44
N ILE A 513 19.48 -16.99 4.31
CA ILE A 513 19.27 -18.12 3.39
C ILE A 513 20.59 -18.41 2.66
N GLN A 514 21.15 -19.60 2.91
CA GLN A 514 22.36 -20.11 2.28
C GLN A 514 22.04 -21.25 1.30
N ASN A 515 22.69 -21.22 0.13
CA ASN A 515 22.53 -22.23 -0.94
C ASN A 515 21.09 -22.40 -1.49
N GLU A 516 20.42 -21.29 -1.83
CA GLU A 516 19.06 -21.29 -2.39
C GLU A 516 18.89 -22.19 -3.63
N ALA A 517 19.96 -22.40 -4.39
CA ALA A 517 19.91 -23.16 -5.64
C ALA A 517 19.41 -24.60 -5.44
N SER A 518 19.57 -25.13 -4.23
CA SER A 518 19.09 -26.46 -3.83
C SER A 518 17.56 -26.59 -3.78
N LEU A 519 16.82 -25.47 -3.68
CA LEU A 519 15.34 -25.46 -3.69
C LEU A 519 14.73 -26.02 -4.98
N LYS A 520 15.48 -25.97 -6.10
CA LYS A 520 15.05 -26.55 -7.38
C LYS A 520 15.01 -28.07 -7.36
N GLU A 521 15.86 -28.70 -6.56
CA GLU A 521 15.97 -30.16 -6.44
C GLU A 521 15.16 -30.69 -5.25
N GLN A 522 15.16 -29.94 -4.15
CA GLN A 522 14.41 -30.22 -2.93
C GLN A 522 13.68 -28.93 -2.52
N PRO A 523 12.39 -28.75 -2.84
CA PRO A 523 11.65 -27.58 -2.37
C PRO A 523 11.63 -27.48 -0.84
N LEU A 524 11.52 -26.27 -0.31
CA LEU A 524 11.24 -26.05 1.10
C LEU A 524 9.76 -26.34 1.37
N GLU A 525 9.50 -27.32 2.22
CA GLU A 525 8.16 -27.78 2.56
C GLU A 525 7.75 -27.26 3.94
N ILE A 526 6.61 -26.57 4.00
CA ILE A 526 6.04 -25.99 5.22
C ILE A 526 4.63 -26.55 5.40
N GLU A 527 4.38 -27.12 6.56
CA GLU A 527 3.07 -27.62 6.99
C GLU A 527 2.50 -26.64 8.02
N ILE A 528 1.29 -26.16 7.75
CA ILE A 528 0.47 -25.36 8.65
C ILE A 528 -0.60 -26.27 9.24
N GLY A 529 -0.49 -26.53 10.54
CA GLY A 529 -1.41 -27.37 11.31
C GLY A 529 -2.78 -26.72 11.53
N ASP A 530 -3.57 -27.30 12.42
CA ASP A 530 -4.95 -26.87 12.66
C ASP A 530 -5.05 -25.45 13.24
N LEU A 531 -5.68 -24.55 12.48
CA LEU A 531 -6.01 -23.18 12.86
C LEU A 531 -7.50 -22.99 13.21
N GLY A 532 -8.28 -24.08 13.28
CA GLY A 532 -9.74 -24.02 13.47
C GLY A 532 -10.49 -23.52 12.24
N LEU A 533 -9.94 -23.78 11.04
CA LEU A 533 -10.55 -23.38 9.76
C LEU A 533 -11.83 -24.17 9.52
N GLN A 534 -12.86 -23.51 8.97
CA GLN A 534 -14.02 -24.21 8.41
C GLN A 534 -13.63 -25.06 7.19
N GLU A 535 -14.52 -25.96 6.77
CA GLU A 535 -14.25 -26.91 5.68
C GLU A 535 -13.86 -26.21 4.36
N ASP A 536 -14.49 -25.06 4.09
CA ASP A 536 -14.28 -24.15 2.95
C ASP A 536 -13.21 -23.06 3.16
N GLU A 537 -12.56 -22.99 4.32
CA GLU A 537 -11.52 -22.01 4.60
C GLU A 537 -10.11 -22.59 4.36
N TYR A 538 -9.23 -21.80 3.76
CA TYR A 538 -7.86 -22.19 3.40
C TYR A 538 -6.86 -21.07 3.75
N VAL A 539 -5.55 -21.38 3.77
CA VAL A 539 -4.49 -20.43 4.20
C VAL A 539 -3.60 -20.02 3.04
N LEU A 540 -3.87 -18.88 2.42
CA LEU A 540 -3.09 -18.32 1.31
C LEU A 540 -1.79 -17.65 1.80
N PRO A 541 -0.59 -18.17 1.44
CA PRO A 541 0.68 -17.53 1.74
C PRO A 541 1.00 -16.49 0.67
N LEU A 542 1.18 -15.25 1.09
CA LEU A 542 1.59 -14.14 0.24
C LEU A 542 2.98 -13.64 0.65
N THR A 543 3.69 -13.06 -0.29
CA THR A 543 4.95 -12.35 -0.07
C THR A 543 5.02 -11.11 -0.94
N ILE A 544 6.06 -10.30 -0.77
CA ILE A 544 6.28 -9.08 -1.56
C ILE A 544 7.59 -9.27 -2.33
N ASP A 545 7.55 -9.07 -3.65
CA ASP A 545 8.74 -9.12 -4.49
C ASP A 545 9.60 -7.85 -4.39
N ALA A 546 10.81 -7.89 -4.97
CA ALA A 546 11.80 -6.81 -4.85
C ALA A 546 11.31 -5.45 -5.40
N GLU A 547 10.26 -5.46 -6.20
CA GLU A 547 9.64 -4.29 -6.83
C GLU A 547 8.37 -3.84 -6.09
N GLY A 548 8.00 -4.51 -5.01
CA GLY A 548 6.87 -4.15 -4.15
C GLY A 548 5.55 -4.83 -4.51
N HIS A 549 5.54 -5.81 -5.42
CA HIS A 549 4.30 -6.50 -5.80
C HIS A 549 3.97 -7.62 -4.83
N VAL A 550 2.68 -7.77 -4.54
CA VAL A 550 2.17 -8.89 -3.77
C VAL A 550 2.09 -10.12 -4.66
N VAL A 551 2.78 -11.19 -4.28
CA VAL A 551 2.86 -12.44 -5.06
C VAL A 551 2.59 -13.64 -4.15
N LEU A 552 2.27 -14.78 -4.76
CA LEU A 552 2.10 -16.03 -4.03
C LEU A 552 3.44 -16.48 -3.43
N GLY A 553 3.46 -16.77 -2.12
CA GLY A 553 4.67 -17.14 -1.39
C GLY A 553 5.10 -18.60 -1.54
N GLY A 554 4.28 -19.45 -2.17
CA GLY A 554 4.56 -20.86 -2.44
C GLY A 554 3.32 -21.59 -2.94
N ASP A 555 3.51 -22.78 -3.52
CA ASP A 555 2.43 -23.65 -3.98
C ASP A 555 1.69 -24.26 -2.78
N THR A 556 0.36 -24.11 -2.71
CA THR A 556 -0.42 -24.56 -1.55
C THR A 556 -1.43 -25.67 -1.83
N TRP A 557 -1.67 -26.53 -0.83
CA TRP A 557 -2.70 -27.57 -0.87
C TRP A 557 -3.12 -28.03 0.53
N LYS A 558 -4.26 -28.71 0.67
CA LYS A 558 -4.64 -29.40 1.91
C LYS A 558 -4.32 -30.88 1.80
N ASP A 559 -3.70 -31.45 2.84
CA ASP A 559 -3.49 -32.91 2.93
C ASP A 559 -4.77 -33.66 3.36
N GLU A 560 -4.64 -34.97 3.61
CA GLU A 560 -5.75 -35.84 4.03
C GLU A 560 -6.27 -35.52 5.44
N ASN A 561 -5.44 -34.90 6.28
CA ASN A 561 -5.79 -34.49 7.64
C ASN A 561 -6.33 -33.05 7.69
N GLY A 562 -6.40 -32.37 6.56
CA GLY A 562 -6.88 -30.98 6.45
C GLY A 562 -5.81 -29.93 6.75
N HIS A 563 -4.55 -30.32 7.00
CA HIS A 563 -3.46 -29.37 7.21
C HIS A 563 -3.09 -28.70 5.89
N THR A 564 -2.74 -27.41 5.94
CA THR A 564 -2.27 -26.70 4.76
C THR A 564 -0.79 -26.98 4.55
N GLN A 565 -0.42 -27.39 3.35
CA GLN A 565 0.94 -27.66 2.92
C GLN A 565 1.37 -26.57 1.92
N ILE A 566 2.61 -26.12 2.03
CA ILE A 566 3.19 -25.04 1.23
C ILE A 566 4.57 -25.48 0.75
N SER A 567 4.80 -25.42 -0.56
CA SER A 567 6.06 -25.83 -1.19
C SER A 567 6.68 -24.63 -1.90
N ILE A 568 7.95 -24.36 -1.60
CA ILE A 568 8.70 -23.21 -2.12
C ILE A 568 9.93 -23.73 -2.88
N ASP A 569 9.95 -23.56 -4.19
CA ASP A 569 11.03 -24.02 -5.07
C ASP A 569 12.00 -22.89 -5.50
N HIS A 570 11.69 -21.64 -5.16
CA HIS A 570 12.55 -20.48 -5.34
C HIS A 570 12.25 -19.39 -4.31
N ILE A 571 13.28 -18.62 -3.95
CA ILE A 571 13.13 -17.47 -3.06
C ILE A 571 12.66 -16.27 -3.85
N ILE A 572 11.60 -15.63 -3.34
CA ILE A 572 11.12 -14.34 -3.83
C ILE A 572 11.78 -13.27 -2.96
N PRO A 573 12.75 -12.50 -3.48
CA PRO A 573 13.46 -11.51 -2.68
C PRO A 573 12.51 -10.36 -2.29
N ALA A 574 12.56 -9.95 -1.02
CA ALA A 574 11.78 -8.81 -0.52
C ALA A 574 12.28 -7.47 -1.11
N PRO A 575 11.42 -6.43 -1.22
CA PRO A 575 11.80 -5.09 -1.69
C PRO A 575 12.67 -4.35 -0.68
N ASP A 576 12.54 -4.74 0.59
CA ASP A 576 13.29 -4.21 1.70
C ASP A 576 14.67 -4.88 1.72
N GLN A 577 15.73 -4.13 1.45
CA GLN A 577 17.12 -4.62 1.49
C GLN A 577 17.59 -4.86 2.94
N ARG A 578 16.72 -5.33 3.84
CA ARG A 578 17.09 -5.80 5.17
C ARG A 578 17.85 -7.11 5.03
N ARG A 579 19.17 -7.06 4.92
CA ARG A 579 20.02 -8.25 4.83
C ARG A 579 20.57 -8.64 6.19
N SER A 580 19.86 -9.52 6.87
CA SER A 580 20.43 -10.45 7.85
C SER A 580 21.31 -11.46 7.12
N LEU A 581 22.65 -11.44 7.30
CA LEU A 581 23.67 -12.46 6.93
C LEU A 581 23.54 -13.24 5.59
N GLY A 582 22.62 -12.88 4.68
CA GLY A 582 22.17 -13.67 3.52
C GLY A 582 20.86 -13.13 2.91
N LYS A 583 20.25 -13.87 1.97
CA LYS A 583 18.93 -13.51 1.40
C LYS A 583 17.83 -13.69 2.46
N ALA A 584 16.75 -12.91 2.35
CA ALA A 584 15.60 -13.00 3.26
C ALA A 584 14.27 -13.01 2.48
N MET A 585 13.27 -13.66 3.07
CA MET A 585 11.90 -13.77 2.55
C MET A 585 10.91 -13.70 3.72
N LYS A 586 9.79 -12.99 3.50
CA LYS A 586 8.68 -12.94 4.48
C LYS A 586 7.45 -13.61 3.91
N LEU A 587 6.79 -14.44 4.72
CA LEU A 587 5.54 -15.10 4.37
C LEU A 587 4.41 -14.56 5.25
N TYR A 588 3.39 -14.02 4.61
CA TYR A 588 2.15 -13.54 5.23
C TYR A 588 1.05 -14.56 4.98
N PHE A 589 0.38 -15.03 6.02
CA PHE A 589 -0.65 -16.07 5.89
C PHE A 589 -2.04 -15.45 6.05
N PHE A 590 -2.89 -15.60 5.04
CA PHE A 590 -4.26 -15.09 5.05
C PHE A 590 -5.28 -16.21 4.89
N LYS A 591 -6.41 -16.10 5.59
CA LYS A 591 -7.59 -16.94 5.35
C LYS A 591 -8.27 -16.51 4.04
N THR A 592 -8.63 -17.50 3.24
CA THR A 592 -9.44 -17.39 2.01
C THR A 592 -10.53 -18.45 2.08
N TYR A 593 -11.68 -18.21 1.45
CA TYR A 593 -12.83 -19.10 1.56
C TYR A 593 -13.61 -19.21 0.25
N LEU A 594 -14.28 -20.34 0.06
CA LEU A 594 -15.27 -20.50 -1.01
C LEU A 594 -16.65 -20.18 -0.40
N LYS A 595 -17.38 -19.17 -0.89
CA LYS A 595 -18.73 -18.90 -0.37
C LYS A 595 -19.61 -20.15 -0.53
N GLN A 596 -19.95 -20.80 0.58
CA GLN A 596 -20.78 -22.00 0.62
C GLN A 596 -22.27 -21.66 0.45
N ASN A 597 -22.72 -21.69 -0.81
CA ASN A 597 -24.07 -22.15 -1.18
C ASN A 597 -24.09 -22.46 -2.69
N PRO A 598 -23.36 -23.50 -3.13
CA PRO A 598 -23.26 -23.80 -4.55
C PRO A 598 -24.62 -24.22 -5.12
N ASN A 599 -24.76 -23.98 -6.41
CA ASN A 599 -25.90 -24.34 -7.27
C ASN A 599 -27.17 -23.61 -6.85
N GLN A 600 -27.14 -22.28 -6.87
CA GLN A 600 -28.28 -21.44 -6.53
C GLN A 600 -28.58 -20.42 -7.62
N LEU A 601 -29.84 -20.41 -8.04
CA LEU A 601 -30.44 -19.35 -8.84
C LEU A 601 -30.90 -18.22 -7.92
N ASN A 602 -30.35 -17.02 -8.13
CA ASN A 602 -30.65 -15.84 -7.34
C ASN A 602 -31.26 -14.74 -8.20
N TRP A 603 -31.99 -13.82 -7.58
CA TRP A 603 -32.29 -12.52 -8.20
C TRP A 603 -31.46 -11.41 -7.56
N VAL A 604 -31.12 -10.41 -8.37
CA VAL A 604 -30.26 -9.30 -7.98
C VAL A 604 -31.06 -8.07 -7.56
N GLU A 605 -30.73 -7.54 -6.39
CA GLU A 605 -31.13 -6.23 -5.91
C GLU A 605 -29.94 -5.27 -5.95
N TYR A 606 -30.04 -4.20 -6.74
CA TYR A 606 -29.08 -3.10 -6.72
C TYR A 606 -29.47 -2.06 -5.67
N LYS A 607 -28.56 -1.73 -4.77
CA LYS A 607 -28.74 -0.70 -3.74
C LYS A 607 -28.36 0.69 -4.26
N ASP A 608 -28.69 1.72 -3.49
CA ASP A 608 -28.42 3.13 -3.83
C ASP A 608 -26.92 3.47 -3.79
N ASP A 609 -26.14 2.70 -3.03
CA ASP A 609 -24.67 2.79 -2.93
C ASP A 609 -23.95 1.94 -4.00
N ASP A 610 -24.69 1.50 -5.03
CA ASP A 610 -24.24 0.59 -6.10
C ASP A 610 -23.80 -0.81 -5.61
N SER A 611 -23.97 -1.14 -4.32
CA SER A 611 -23.78 -2.51 -3.84
C SER A 611 -24.85 -3.46 -4.37
N VAL A 612 -24.49 -4.74 -4.47
CA VAL A 612 -25.33 -5.79 -5.07
C VAL A 612 -25.71 -6.81 -3.99
N VAL A 613 -27.01 -7.01 -3.79
CA VAL A 613 -27.52 -8.08 -2.91
C VAL A 613 -28.18 -9.16 -3.75
N ARG A 614 -27.76 -10.41 -3.53
CA ARG A 614 -28.33 -11.61 -4.17
C ARG A 614 -29.30 -12.30 -3.22
N HIS A 615 -30.48 -12.62 -3.73
CA HIS A 615 -31.55 -13.25 -2.96
C HIS A 615 -31.85 -14.64 -3.52
N HIS A 616 -31.73 -15.67 -2.67
CA HIS A 616 -31.76 -17.08 -3.04
C HIS A 616 -33.10 -17.80 -2.74
N ASP A 617 -34.08 -17.16 -2.10
CA ASP A 617 -35.36 -17.80 -1.79
C ASP A 617 -36.08 -18.24 -3.09
N PRO A 618 -36.26 -19.55 -3.35
CA PRO A 618 -36.83 -20.04 -4.61
C PRO A 618 -38.24 -19.49 -4.89
N ALA A 619 -39.05 -19.28 -3.84
CA ALA A 619 -40.39 -18.74 -3.98
C ALA A 619 -40.35 -17.26 -4.41
N ALA A 620 -39.46 -16.46 -3.82
CA ALA A 620 -39.23 -15.08 -4.22
C ALA A 620 -38.66 -14.97 -5.64
N VAL A 621 -37.71 -15.84 -6.02
CA VAL A 621 -37.16 -15.91 -7.38
C VAL A 621 -38.28 -16.19 -8.39
N ALA A 622 -39.08 -17.23 -8.18
CA ALA A 622 -40.21 -17.57 -9.04
C ALA A 622 -41.23 -16.41 -9.14
N ALA A 623 -41.49 -15.72 -8.03
CA ALA A 623 -42.39 -14.57 -7.99
C ALA A 623 -41.87 -13.36 -8.80
N LYS A 624 -40.55 -13.14 -8.81
CA LYS A 624 -39.90 -12.11 -9.64
C LYS A 624 -39.92 -12.51 -11.12
N VAL A 625 -39.55 -13.75 -11.43
CA VAL A 625 -39.58 -14.31 -12.80
C VAL A 625 -40.98 -14.24 -13.41
N LYS A 626 -42.02 -14.54 -12.63
CA LYS A 626 -43.42 -14.43 -13.10
C LYS A 626 -43.83 -13.02 -13.54
N LYS A 627 -43.20 -11.96 -13.00
CA LYS A 627 -43.52 -10.56 -13.31
C LYS A 627 -42.66 -9.98 -14.44
N ALA A 628 -41.54 -10.62 -14.77
CA ALA A 628 -40.59 -10.14 -15.76
C ALA A 628 -40.88 -10.72 -17.15
N LYS A 629 -40.52 -9.99 -18.21
CA LYS A 629 -40.58 -10.47 -19.60
C LYS A 629 -39.21 -10.53 -20.25
N ASN A 630 -38.35 -9.53 -20.01
CA ASN A 630 -36.98 -9.52 -20.49
C ASN A 630 -36.02 -9.79 -19.33
N ILE A 631 -35.40 -10.96 -19.29
CA ILE A 631 -34.56 -11.42 -18.19
C ILE A 631 -33.14 -11.69 -18.69
N ILE A 632 -32.15 -11.26 -17.91
CA ILE A 632 -30.75 -11.67 -18.09
C ILE A 632 -30.32 -12.61 -16.96
N LEU A 633 -29.65 -13.70 -17.30
CA LEU A 633 -29.04 -14.64 -16.37
C LEU A 633 -27.52 -14.54 -16.46
N LEU A 634 -26.88 -14.28 -15.32
CA LEU A 634 -25.43 -14.20 -15.18
C LEU A 634 -24.87 -15.53 -14.68
N VAL A 635 -23.82 -16.04 -15.33
CA VAL A 635 -23.17 -17.31 -14.95
C VAL A 635 -21.66 -17.10 -14.85
N HIS A 636 -21.10 -17.34 -13.65
CA HIS A 636 -19.67 -17.14 -13.40
C HIS A 636 -18.78 -18.24 -13.99
N GLY A 637 -17.48 -18.03 -13.98
CA GLY A 637 -16.46 -19.01 -14.36
C GLY A 637 -15.94 -19.85 -13.19
N ILE A 638 -14.69 -20.30 -13.30
CA ILE A 638 -14.02 -21.10 -12.26
C ILE A 638 -13.68 -20.33 -10.97
N ILE A 639 -13.96 -19.02 -10.90
CA ILE A 639 -13.68 -18.21 -9.71
C ILE A 639 -14.90 -18.16 -8.76
N GLY A 640 -16.08 -18.61 -9.19
CA GLY A 640 -17.17 -18.91 -8.26
C GLY A 640 -18.08 -17.74 -7.82
N ASP A 641 -17.99 -16.56 -8.44
CA ASP A 641 -18.84 -15.42 -8.03
C ASP A 641 -19.36 -14.59 -9.23
N THR A 642 -20.68 -14.42 -9.30
CA THR A 642 -21.38 -13.57 -10.29
C THR A 642 -21.49 -12.10 -9.89
N GLU A 643 -21.11 -11.72 -8.68
CA GLU A 643 -21.26 -10.35 -8.16
C GLU A 643 -20.57 -9.30 -9.03
N VAL A 644 -19.33 -9.59 -9.47
CA VAL A 644 -18.56 -8.71 -10.36
C VAL A 644 -19.22 -8.56 -11.73
N ILE A 645 -19.88 -9.62 -12.22
CA ILE A 645 -20.62 -9.58 -13.49
C ILE A 645 -21.85 -8.68 -13.33
N ALA A 646 -22.57 -8.78 -12.20
CA ALA A 646 -23.73 -7.94 -11.90
C ALA A 646 -23.33 -6.46 -11.76
N GLN A 647 -22.24 -6.17 -11.03
CA GLN A 647 -21.67 -4.82 -10.96
C GLN A 647 -21.27 -4.31 -12.36
N GLY A 648 -20.69 -5.16 -13.20
CA GLY A 648 -20.36 -4.83 -14.58
C GLY A 648 -21.55 -4.37 -15.43
N LEU A 649 -22.75 -4.91 -15.20
CA LEU A 649 -23.97 -4.41 -15.87
C LEU A 649 -24.30 -2.96 -15.50
N ARG A 650 -24.09 -2.58 -14.24
CA ARG A 650 -24.31 -1.21 -13.74
C ARG A 650 -23.25 -0.24 -14.28
N LEU A 651 -22.01 -0.71 -14.39
CA LEU A 651 -20.87 0.05 -14.90
C LEU A 651 -20.93 0.25 -16.42
N ALA A 652 -21.44 -0.73 -17.16
CA ALA A 652 -21.65 -0.63 -18.61
C ALA A 652 -22.80 0.36 -18.90
N LYS A 653 -22.45 1.57 -19.31
CA LYS A 653 -23.41 2.66 -19.60
C LYS A 653 -23.37 3.05 -21.07
N ASP A 654 -24.53 3.40 -21.62
CA ASP A 654 -24.59 4.01 -22.96
C ASP A 654 -24.16 5.49 -22.92
N ALA A 655 -24.11 6.12 -24.09
CA ALA A 655 -23.76 7.53 -24.22
C ALA A 655 -24.72 8.49 -23.49
N GLN A 656 -25.90 8.01 -23.08
CA GLN A 656 -26.89 8.75 -22.30
C GLN A 656 -26.78 8.45 -20.79
N GLY A 657 -25.82 7.63 -20.37
CA GLY A 657 -25.61 7.26 -18.97
C GLY A 657 -26.54 6.15 -18.47
N LYS A 658 -27.36 5.55 -19.34
CA LYS A 658 -28.25 4.44 -18.99
C LYS A 658 -27.44 3.15 -18.89
N SER A 659 -27.52 2.48 -17.74
CA SER A 659 -26.77 1.25 -17.48
C SER A 659 -27.40 0.02 -18.14
N LEU A 660 -26.61 -1.02 -18.36
CA LEU A 660 -27.03 -2.22 -19.08
C LEU A 660 -28.10 -3.01 -18.32
N ASP A 661 -28.04 -3.05 -16.98
CA ASP A 661 -29.07 -3.68 -16.15
C ASP A 661 -30.47 -3.09 -16.42
N GLN A 662 -30.55 -1.80 -16.73
CA GLN A 662 -31.81 -1.09 -17.03
C GLN A 662 -32.42 -1.44 -18.41
N LYS A 663 -31.81 -2.37 -19.16
CA LYS A 663 -32.41 -2.96 -20.36
C LYS A 663 -33.25 -4.20 -20.06
N PHE A 664 -33.14 -4.75 -18.85
CA PHE A 664 -33.84 -5.96 -18.42
C PHE A 664 -34.83 -5.65 -17.30
N ASP A 665 -35.91 -6.42 -17.25
CA ASP A 665 -36.89 -6.34 -16.16
C ASP A 665 -36.37 -7.03 -14.89
N LEU A 666 -35.45 -7.98 -15.05
CA LEU A 666 -34.89 -8.80 -13.99
C LEU A 666 -33.47 -9.26 -14.34
N VAL A 667 -32.56 -9.14 -13.38
CA VAL A 667 -31.23 -9.75 -13.42
C VAL A 667 -31.23 -10.95 -12.47
N LEU A 668 -30.93 -12.12 -13.02
CA LEU A 668 -30.71 -13.36 -12.29
C LEU A 668 -29.22 -13.70 -12.27
N THR A 669 -28.77 -14.39 -11.24
CA THR A 669 -27.44 -15.03 -11.21
C THR A 669 -27.57 -16.51 -10.94
N TYR A 670 -26.64 -17.30 -11.48
CA TYR A 670 -26.47 -18.70 -11.10
C TYR A 670 -25.05 -18.88 -10.57
N ASP A 671 -24.97 -19.11 -9.26
CA ASP A 671 -23.72 -19.40 -8.56
C ASP A 671 -23.64 -20.92 -8.32
N TYR A 672 -22.58 -21.58 -8.76
CA TYR A 672 -22.49 -23.04 -8.87
C TYR A 672 -21.14 -23.60 -8.41
N GLU A 673 -21.11 -24.88 -8.02
CA GLU A 673 -19.85 -25.56 -7.66
C GLU A 673 -18.98 -25.76 -8.91
N ASN A 674 -17.77 -25.22 -8.87
CA ASN A 674 -16.96 -24.96 -10.05
C ASN A 674 -15.66 -25.78 -10.15
N LEU A 675 -15.45 -26.77 -9.28
CA LEU A 675 -14.17 -27.51 -9.21
C LEU A 675 -14.32 -29.03 -9.19
N HIS A 676 -15.36 -29.56 -8.54
CA HIS A 676 -15.57 -31.00 -8.38
C HIS A 676 -16.68 -31.55 -9.29
N GLN A 677 -17.83 -30.88 -9.35
CA GLN A 677 -19.02 -31.34 -10.04
C GLN A 677 -18.80 -31.32 -11.57
N PRO A 678 -19.07 -32.44 -12.27
CA PRO A 678 -18.98 -32.48 -13.72
C PRO A 678 -19.86 -31.40 -14.39
N ILE A 679 -19.33 -30.78 -15.45
CA ILE A 679 -20.01 -29.68 -16.16
C ILE A 679 -21.46 -30.04 -16.61
N PRO A 680 -21.74 -31.25 -17.14
CA PRO A 680 -23.11 -31.66 -17.47
C PRO A 680 -24.04 -31.70 -16.27
N ASP A 681 -23.58 -32.16 -15.11
CA ASP A 681 -24.41 -32.25 -13.91
C ASP A 681 -24.79 -30.85 -13.43
N THR A 682 -23.84 -29.90 -13.44
CA THR A 682 -24.12 -28.49 -13.15
C THR A 682 -25.13 -27.89 -14.12
N ALA A 683 -25.08 -28.27 -15.39
CA ALA A 683 -26.00 -27.81 -16.42
C ALA A 683 -27.42 -28.38 -16.20
N ASP A 684 -27.55 -29.62 -15.73
CA ASP A 684 -28.83 -30.22 -15.36
C ASP A 684 -29.42 -29.55 -14.11
N ASP A 685 -28.60 -29.21 -13.11
CA ASP A 685 -29.03 -28.44 -11.94
C ASP A 685 -29.56 -27.05 -12.33
N LEU A 686 -28.86 -26.35 -13.22
CA LEU A 686 -29.30 -25.06 -13.75
C LEU A 686 -30.66 -25.19 -14.45
N LYS A 687 -30.81 -26.20 -15.32
CA LYS A 687 -32.06 -26.48 -16.01
C LYS A 687 -33.22 -26.70 -15.04
N ASN A 688 -33.02 -27.53 -14.02
CA ASN A 688 -34.04 -27.86 -13.03
C ASN A 688 -34.48 -26.60 -12.26
N GLN A 689 -33.54 -25.73 -11.89
CA GLN A 689 -33.86 -24.48 -11.19
C GLN A 689 -34.58 -23.45 -12.07
N LEU A 690 -34.19 -23.33 -13.34
CA LEU A 690 -34.91 -22.48 -14.28
C LEU A 690 -36.35 -22.98 -14.51
N GLN A 691 -36.54 -24.29 -14.65
CA GLN A 691 -37.88 -24.88 -14.75
C GLN A 691 -38.71 -24.60 -13.50
N ALA A 692 -38.13 -24.77 -12.30
CA ALA A 692 -38.80 -24.49 -11.04
C ALA A 692 -39.16 -22.99 -10.87
N ALA A 693 -38.32 -22.10 -11.41
CA ALA A 693 -38.59 -20.65 -11.41
C ALA A 693 -39.66 -20.22 -12.42
N GLY A 694 -40.08 -21.12 -13.32
CA GLY A 694 -41.17 -20.90 -14.28
C GLY A 694 -40.73 -20.61 -15.71
N PHE A 695 -39.52 -21.04 -16.10
CA PHE A 695 -39.07 -21.03 -17.49
C PHE A 695 -39.50 -22.30 -18.23
N GLY A 696 -39.88 -22.14 -19.50
CA GLY A 696 -40.33 -23.26 -20.34
C GLY A 696 -40.56 -22.86 -21.79
N GLU A 697 -40.90 -23.83 -22.62
CA GLU A 697 -41.18 -23.60 -24.04
C GLU A 697 -42.48 -22.76 -24.18
N ASN A 698 -42.40 -21.60 -24.85
CA ASN A 698 -43.50 -20.64 -25.01
C ASN A 698 -43.99 -19.98 -23.70
N ASP A 699 -43.09 -19.73 -22.75
CA ASP A 699 -43.41 -19.08 -21.48
C ASP A 699 -43.65 -17.55 -21.57
N GLY A 700 -43.56 -17.00 -22.79
CA GLY A 700 -43.76 -15.58 -23.10
C GLY A 700 -42.63 -14.66 -22.61
N LYS A 701 -41.48 -15.22 -22.23
CA LYS A 701 -40.30 -14.49 -21.74
C LYS A 701 -39.20 -14.52 -22.79
N ARG A 702 -38.29 -13.57 -22.64
CA ARG A 702 -37.00 -13.52 -23.33
C ARG A 702 -35.91 -13.71 -22.28
N LEU A 703 -35.21 -14.86 -22.32
CA LEU A 703 -34.10 -15.17 -21.42
C LEU A 703 -32.77 -15.06 -22.19
N THR A 704 -31.96 -14.08 -21.79
CA THR A 704 -30.59 -13.91 -22.30
C THR A 704 -29.59 -14.38 -21.26
N MET A 705 -28.58 -15.15 -21.65
CA MET A 705 -27.51 -15.59 -20.76
C MET A 705 -26.23 -14.79 -21.04
N LEU A 706 -25.67 -14.14 -20.01
CA LEU A 706 -24.33 -13.54 -20.05
C LEU A 706 -23.40 -14.37 -19.17
N VAL A 707 -22.40 -14.98 -19.81
CA VAL A 707 -21.62 -16.05 -19.21
C VAL A 707 -20.13 -15.75 -19.31
N HIS A 708 -19.38 -16.11 -18.28
CA HIS A 708 -17.94 -15.89 -18.22
C HIS A 708 -17.18 -17.21 -18.16
N SER A 709 -16.10 -17.32 -18.94
CA SER A 709 -15.14 -18.42 -18.83
C SER A 709 -15.85 -19.79 -18.87
N MET A 710 -15.58 -20.67 -17.90
CA MET A 710 -16.18 -21.99 -17.73
C MET A 710 -17.72 -21.97 -17.67
N GLY A 711 -18.35 -20.89 -17.18
CA GLY A 711 -19.81 -20.75 -17.17
C GLY A 711 -20.42 -20.84 -18.56
N GLY A 712 -19.66 -20.50 -19.61
CA GLY A 712 -20.09 -20.72 -20.99
C GLY A 712 -20.07 -22.18 -21.43
N LEU A 713 -19.21 -23.03 -20.86
CA LEU A 713 -19.25 -24.48 -21.09
C LEU A 713 -20.47 -25.12 -20.43
N VAL A 714 -20.76 -24.73 -19.18
CA VAL A 714 -22.00 -25.12 -18.48
C VAL A 714 -23.22 -24.71 -19.31
N SER A 715 -23.26 -23.46 -19.78
CA SER A 715 -24.37 -22.91 -20.55
C SER A 715 -24.54 -23.58 -21.91
N ARG A 716 -23.43 -23.88 -22.61
CA ARG A 716 -23.48 -24.63 -23.86
C ARG A 716 -23.93 -26.08 -23.64
N SER A 717 -23.49 -26.74 -22.57
CA SER A 717 -23.98 -28.10 -22.26
C SER A 717 -25.49 -28.09 -21.99
N PHE A 718 -25.97 -27.12 -21.20
CA PHE A 718 -27.40 -26.89 -20.96
C PHE A 718 -28.18 -26.67 -22.28
N ILE A 719 -27.74 -25.72 -23.11
CA ILE A 719 -28.44 -25.31 -24.34
C ILE A 719 -28.38 -26.39 -25.41
N GLU A 720 -27.20 -26.96 -25.65
CA GLU A 720 -26.91 -27.79 -26.83
C GLU A 720 -27.14 -29.29 -26.58
N GLN A 721 -27.02 -29.76 -25.33
CA GLN A 721 -27.11 -31.18 -25.00
C GLN A 721 -28.34 -31.53 -24.14
N GLN A 722 -28.83 -30.58 -23.34
CA GLN A 722 -29.92 -30.84 -22.37
C GLN A 722 -31.25 -30.15 -22.72
N GLY A 723 -31.35 -29.55 -23.91
CA GLY A 723 -32.60 -28.95 -24.42
C GLY A 723 -32.89 -27.54 -23.88
N GLY A 724 -31.89 -26.86 -23.30
CA GLY A 724 -32.01 -25.47 -22.85
C GLY A 724 -32.28 -24.48 -23.99
N ASN A 725 -32.04 -24.87 -25.25
CA ASN A 725 -32.41 -24.08 -26.43
C ASN A 725 -33.92 -23.80 -26.56
N ARG A 726 -34.78 -24.46 -25.77
CA ARG A 726 -36.21 -24.18 -25.69
C ARG A 726 -36.59 -23.12 -24.65
N MET A 727 -35.62 -22.69 -23.84
CA MET A 727 -35.80 -21.70 -22.76
C MET A 727 -34.96 -20.45 -22.96
N VAL A 728 -33.81 -20.56 -23.63
CA VAL A 728 -32.84 -19.47 -23.81
C VAL A 728 -32.97 -18.89 -25.21
N ASP A 729 -33.03 -17.56 -25.30
CA ASP A 729 -33.19 -16.85 -26.57
C ASP A 729 -31.86 -16.29 -27.11
N HIS A 730 -30.86 -16.09 -26.25
CA HIS A 730 -29.56 -15.54 -26.64
C HIS A 730 -28.48 -15.92 -25.64
N LEU A 731 -27.33 -16.38 -26.14
CA LEU A 731 -26.12 -16.63 -25.34
C LEU A 731 -25.02 -15.61 -25.67
N VAL A 732 -24.53 -14.90 -24.66
CA VAL A 732 -23.41 -13.95 -24.74
C VAL A 732 -22.25 -14.49 -23.90
N MET A 733 -21.15 -14.87 -24.54
CA MET A 733 -19.98 -15.49 -23.92
C MET A 733 -18.80 -14.53 -23.84
N CYS A 734 -18.18 -14.41 -22.67
CA CYS A 734 -16.95 -13.67 -22.45
C CYS A 734 -15.83 -14.63 -22.04
N GLY A 735 -14.81 -14.80 -22.89
CA GLY A 735 -13.63 -15.62 -22.58
C GLY A 735 -13.88 -17.12 -22.42
N THR A 736 -15.01 -17.66 -22.88
CA THR A 736 -15.35 -19.09 -22.72
C THR A 736 -14.38 -20.00 -23.49
N PRO A 737 -13.77 -21.02 -22.86
CA PRO A 737 -12.85 -21.95 -23.53
C PRO A 737 -13.59 -22.98 -24.41
N ASN A 738 -14.18 -22.53 -25.53
CA ASN A 738 -15.01 -23.37 -26.40
C ASN A 738 -14.25 -24.57 -27.01
N ASN A 739 -12.93 -24.48 -27.19
CA ASN A 739 -12.06 -25.60 -27.57
C ASN A 739 -11.09 -26.00 -26.43
N GLY A 740 -11.49 -25.76 -25.18
CA GLY A 740 -10.67 -26.05 -23.99
C GLY A 740 -9.61 -24.99 -23.69
N SER A 741 -8.90 -25.19 -22.57
CA SER A 741 -7.90 -24.27 -22.02
C SER A 741 -6.70 -25.04 -21.44
N PRO A 742 -5.51 -24.43 -21.39
CA PRO A 742 -4.39 -24.96 -20.60
C PRO A 742 -4.73 -25.28 -19.14
N PHE A 743 -5.78 -24.66 -18.57
CA PHE A 743 -6.31 -25.01 -17.24
C PHE A 743 -6.73 -26.49 -17.11
N GLY A 744 -7.02 -27.19 -18.20
CA GLY A 744 -7.33 -28.63 -18.16
C GLY A 744 -6.15 -29.52 -17.77
N LYS A 745 -4.92 -29.00 -17.82
CA LYS A 745 -3.70 -29.71 -17.41
C LYS A 745 -3.22 -29.17 -16.08
N ILE A 746 -3.25 -30.01 -15.04
CA ILE A 746 -3.00 -29.62 -13.65
C ILE A 746 -1.70 -28.81 -13.46
N ASP A 747 -0.57 -29.25 -14.01
CA ASP A 747 0.71 -28.53 -13.86
C ASP A 747 0.71 -27.16 -14.55
N LYS A 748 -0.04 -27.01 -15.63
CA LYS A 748 -0.20 -25.73 -16.35
C LYS A 748 -1.17 -24.81 -15.59
N ALA A 749 -2.23 -25.38 -15.03
CA ALA A 749 -3.20 -24.66 -14.21
C ALA A 749 -2.56 -24.03 -12.96
N ARG A 750 -1.62 -24.73 -12.29
CA ARG A 750 -0.89 -24.18 -11.12
C ARG A 750 -0.08 -22.93 -11.46
N LYS A 751 0.72 -22.99 -12.53
CA LYS A 751 1.53 -21.84 -12.98
C LYS A 751 0.65 -20.65 -13.34
N LEU A 752 -0.45 -20.92 -14.03
CA LEU A 752 -1.39 -19.89 -14.43
C LEU A 752 -2.15 -19.31 -13.23
N PHE A 753 -2.48 -20.13 -12.24
CA PHE A 753 -3.06 -19.68 -10.98
C PHE A 753 -2.14 -18.73 -10.22
N GLY A 754 -0.83 -19.02 -10.12
CA GLY A 754 0.13 -18.12 -9.48
C GLY A 754 0.21 -16.75 -10.16
N ILE A 755 0.19 -16.71 -11.50
CA ILE A 755 0.17 -15.47 -12.29
C ILE A 755 -1.14 -14.70 -12.03
N MET A 756 -2.28 -15.39 -12.05
CA MET A 756 -3.59 -14.78 -11.84
C MET A 756 -3.75 -14.25 -10.43
N THR A 757 -3.29 -15.00 -9.42
CA THR A 757 -3.28 -14.57 -8.01
C THR A 757 -2.44 -13.31 -7.83
N THR A 758 -1.29 -13.24 -8.49
CA THR A 758 -0.44 -12.03 -8.51
C THR A 758 -1.18 -10.84 -9.13
N LEU A 759 -1.84 -11.01 -10.28
CA LEU A 759 -2.61 -9.92 -10.89
C LEU A 759 -3.80 -9.50 -10.03
N MET A 760 -4.52 -10.46 -9.42
CA MET A 760 -5.62 -10.16 -8.50
C MET A 760 -5.12 -9.39 -7.29
N ALA A 761 -4.05 -9.84 -6.62
CA ALA A 761 -3.56 -9.17 -5.42
C ALA A 761 -3.11 -7.72 -5.66
N ASN A 762 -2.59 -7.40 -6.85
CA ASN A 762 -2.08 -6.05 -7.14
C ASN A 762 -3.10 -5.14 -7.85
N TYR A 763 -4.04 -5.68 -8.64
CA TYR A 763 -4.94 -4.89 -9.49
C TYR A 763 -6.43 -5.15 -9.24
N PHE A 764 -6.79 -6.35 -8.77
CA PHE A 764 -8.19 -6.75 -8.54
C PHE A 764 -8.37 -7.45 -7.19
N PRO A 765 -7.94 -6.84 -6.06
CA PRO A 765 -7.81 -7.56 -4.80
C PRO A 765 -9.15 -8.05 -4.22
N ALA A 766 -10.28 -7.43 -4.61
CA ALA A 766 -11.62 -7.92 -4.27
C ALA A 766 -11.91 -9.34 -4.79
N LEU A 767 -11.19 -9.83 -5.80
CA LEU A 767 -11.31 -11.21 -6.33
C LEU A 767 -10.47 -12.23 -5.54
N LEU A 768 -9.55 -11.77 -4.68
CA LEU A 768 -8.58 -12.61 -4.01
C LEU A 768 -9.20 -13.56 -2.95
N PRO A 769 -10.18 -13.13 -2.12
CA PRO A 769 -10.78 -14.00 -1.10
C PRO A 769 -11.46 -15.26 -1.65
N VAL A 770 -12.06 -15.19 -2.84
CA VAL A 770 -12.82 -16.30 -3.44
C VAL A 770 -11.92 -17.20 -4.32
N SER A 771 -10.90 -16.62 -4.95
CA SER A 771 -10.03 -17.35 -5.89
C SER A 771 -8.97 -18.22 -5.20
N GLY A 772 -8.57 -17.91 -3.97
CA GLY A 772 -7.54 -18.64 -3.22
C GLY A 772 -7.78 -20.15 -3.14
N VAL A 773 -9.05 -20.58 -3.02
CA VAL A 773 -9.48 -21.99 -2.94
C VAL A 773 -9.12 -22.81 -4.19
N VAL A 774 -9.15 -22.19 -5.37
CA VAL A 774 -8.82 -22.87 -6.63
C VAL A 774 -7.39 -23.41 -6.61
N GLY A 775 -6.44 -22.66 -6.04
CA GLY A 775 -5.05 -23.08 -5.88
C GLY A 775 -4.91 -24.36 -5.06
N PHE A 776 -5.62 -24.45 -3.93
CA PHE A 776 -5.57 -25.59 -3.02
C PHE A 776 -6.04 -26.91 -3.65
N LEU A 777 -7.01 -26.83 -4.55
CA LEU A 777 -7.63 -28.00 -5.17
C LEU A 777 -6.82 -28.53 -6.36
N LEU A 778 -5.94 -27.72 -6.97
CA LEU A 778 -5.06 -28.11 -8.08
C LEU A 778 -3.97 -29.14 -7.72
N LYS A 779 -3.73 -29.44 -6.44
CA LYS A 779 -2.77 -30.48 -6.00
C LYS A 779 -3.44 -31.77 -5.51
N ARG A 780 -4.78 -31.84 -5.45
CA ARG A 780 -5.51 -33.06 -5.09
C ARG A 780 -5.67 -34.01 -6.29
N SER A 781 -5.97 -35.28 -6.00
CA SER A 781 -6.13 -36.35 -6.99
C SER A 781 -7.10 -35.98 -8.12
N GLU A 782 -6.96 -36.63 -9.28
CA GLU A 782 -7.85 -36.47 -10.45
C GLU A 782 -9.34 -36.57 -10.11
N LYS A 783 -9.71 -37.36 -9.09
CA LYS A 783 -11.10 -37.52 -8.64
C LYS A 783 -11.75 -36.24 -8.12
N ILE A 784 -10.96 -35.28 -7.63
CA ILE A 784 -11.44 -34.05 -6.99
C ILE A 784 -11.45 -32.86 -7.97
N THR A 785 -10.71 -32.94 -9.09
CA THR A 785 -10.57 -31.87 -10.09
C THR A 785 -11.23 -32.21 -11.43
N GLN A 786 -12.32 -32.99 -11.41
CA GLN A 786 -12.97 -33.50 -12.63
C GLN A 786 -13.40 -32.36 -13.57
N THR A 787 -13.98 -31.28 -13.04
CA THR A 787 -14.43 -30.12 -13.82
C THR A 787 -13.28 -29.49 -14.62
N LEU A 788 -12.09 -29.38 -14.00
CA LEU A 788 -10.89 -28.84 -14.65
C LEU A 788 -10.46 -29.71 -15.83
N GLN A 789 -10.38 -31.03 -15.64
CA GLN A 789 -9.96 -31.96 -16.70
C GLN A 789 -10.92 -31.94 -17.90
N MET A 790 -12.21 -31.72 -17.67
CA MET A 790 -13.21 -31.55 -18.74
C MET A 790 -12.96 -30.28 -19.58
N MET A 791 -12.17 -29.32 -19.12
CA MET A 791 -11.74 -28.17 -19.92
C MET A 791 -10.47 -28.45 -20.73
N ASP A 792 -9.88 -29.65 -20.64
CA ASP A 792 -8.77 -30.02 -21.52
C ASP A 792 -9.26 -30.02 -22.99
N PRO A 793 -8.54 -29.37 -23.92
CA PRO A 793 -8.86 -29.41 -25.35
C PRO A 793 -9.06 -30.82 -25.91
N ASP A 794 -8.38 -31.81 -25.35
CA ASP A 794 -8.41 -33.21 -25.77
C ASP A 794 -9.47 -34.04 -25.00
N SER A 795 -10.27 -33.42 -24.14
CA SER A 795 -11.28 -34.13 -23.35
C SER A 795 -12.47 -34.62 -24.18
N ASP A 796 -13.06 -35.73 -23.75
CA ASP A 796 -14.30 -36.27 -24.34
C ASP A 796 -15.45 -35.26 -24.25
N PHE A 797 -15.50 -34.46 -23.19
CA PHE A 797 -16.51 -33.42 -23.01
C PHE A 797 -16.43 -32.33 -24.08
N ILE A 798 -15.26 -31.69 -24.27
CA ILE A 798 -15.09 -30.64 -25.30
C ILE A 798 -15.37 -31.22 -26.69
N THR A 799 -14.88 -32.43 -26.97
CA THR A 799 -15.11 -33.12 -28.23
C THR A 799 -16.60 -33.38 -28.47
N SER A 800 -17.32 -33.86 -27.46
CA SER A 800 -18.77 -34.12 -27.53
C SER A 800 -19.56 -32.82 -27.70
N LEU A 801 -19.25 -31.80 -26.92
CA LEU A 801 -19.93 -30.50 -26.95
C LEU A 801 -19.78 -29.80 -28.31
N ASN A 802 -18.61 -29.88 -28.93
CA ASN A 802 -18.37 -29.27 -30.25
C ASN A 802 -18.96 -30.08 -31.42
N ARG A 803 -19.42 -31.31 -31.16
CA ARG A 803 -20.19 -32.13 -32.13
C ARG A 803 -21.70 -31.96 -32.00
N SER A 804 -22.18 -31.22 -31.01
CA SER A 804 -23.60 -30.93 -30.83
C SER A 804 -24.21 -30.26 -32.06
N GLY A 805 -25.50 -30.54 -32.28
CA GLY A 805 -26.28 -29.90 -33.35
C GLY A 805 -26.43 -28.39 -33.13
N ASP A 806 -26.92 -27.70 -34.17
CA ASP A 806 -27.23 -26.28 -34.08
C ASP A 806 -28.37 -26.02 -33.08
N PRO A 807 -28.17 -25.24 -32.00
CA PRO A 807 -29.23 -24.97 -31.04
C PRO A 807 -30.33 -24.05 -31.59
N GLY A 808 -30.09 -23.36 -32.71
CA GLY A 808 -31.07 -22.49 -33.35
C GLY A 808 -31.24 -21.12 -32.70
N ILE A 809 -30.34 -20.73 -31.79
CA ILE A 809 -30.42 -19.46 -31.04
C ILE A 809 -29.19 -18.57 -31.30
N PRO A 810 -29.33 -17.23 -31.27
CA PRO A 810 -28.23 -16.27 -31.33
C PRO A 810 -27.11 -16.53 -30.33
N TYR A 811 -25.86 -16.52 -30.81
CA TYR A 811 -24.64 -16.53 -29.99
C TYR A 811 -23.84 -15.25 -30.25
N THR A 812 -23.33 -14.62 -29.18
CA THR A 812 -22.37 -13.52 -29.24
C THR A 812 -21.13 -13.87 -28.41
N ILE A 813 -19.94 -13.73 -28.98
CA ILE A 813 -18.68 -14.21 -28.37
C ILE A 813 -17.69 -13.06 -28.30
N LEU A 814 -17.30 -12.69 -27.08
CA LEU A 814 -16.31 -11.66 -26.79
C LEU A 814 -15.00 -12.34 -26.38
N ALA A 815 -13.94 -12.11 -27.16
CA ALA A 815 -12.62 -12.69 -26.96
C ALA A 815 -11.58 -11.63 -26.59
N GLY A 816 -11.06 -11.72 -25.37
CA GLY A 816 -10.00 -10.87 -24.86
C GLY A 816 -8.68 -11.08 -25.59
N GLU A 817 -8.00 -9.99 -25.92
CA GLU A 817 -6.67 -9.96 -26.52
C GLU A 817 -5.71 -9.20 -25.59
N LEU A 818 -5.00 -9.95 -24.72
CA LEU A 818 -4.06 -9.38 -23.76
C LEU A 818 -2.97 -8.55 -24.45
N ASP A 819 -2.49 -8.99 -25.61
CA ASP A 819 -1.43 -8.30 -26.38
C ASP A 819 -1.83 -6.89 -26.85
N LYS A 820 -3.14 -6.60 -26.87
CA LYS A 820 -3.70 -5.30 -27.27
C LYS A 820 -4.26 -4.52 -26.07
N TYR A 821 -4.20 -5.10 -24.88
CA TYR A 821 -4.66 -4.46 -23.66
C TYR A 821 -3.55 -3.56 -23.10
N GLU A 822 -3.88 -2.28 -22.92
CA GLU A 822 -3.05 -1.35 -22.17
C GLU A 822 -3.78 -1.04 -20.86
N GLU A 823 -3.17 -1.40 -19.72
CA GLU A 823 -3.70 -1.03 -18.41
C GLU A 823 -3.59 0.49 -18.23
N PRO A 824 -4.71 1.26 -18.21
CA PRO A 824 -4.66 2.71 -18.28
C PRO A 824 -3.94 3.36 -17.09
N SER A 825 -3.94 2.67 -15.95
CA SER A 825 -3.39 3.14 -14.68
C SER A 825 -1.97 2.69 -14.38
N ASP A 826 -1.38 1.73 -15.11
CA ASP A 826 -0.09 1.17 -14.69
C ASP A 826 0.82 0.60 -15.80
N LYS A 827 1.98 1.25 -16.02
CA LYS A 827 3.06 0.75 -16.90
C LYS A 827 3.85 -0.41 -16.28
N LEU A 828 3.74 -0.63 -14.96
CA LEU A 828 4.28 -1.79 -14.27
C LEU A 828 3.45 -3.04 -14.54
N PHE A 829 2.17 -2.95 -14.91
CA PHE A 829 1.36 -4.09 -15.32
C PHE A 829 1.99 -4.83 -16.51
N THR A 830 2.45 -4.10 -17.53
CA THR A 830 3.18 -4.68 -18.67
C THR A 830 4.49 -5.30 -18.20
N LYS A 831 5.24 -4.65 -17.30
CA LYS A 831 6.48 -5.21 -16.72
C LYS A 831 6.24 -6.44 -15.85
N LEU A 832 5.11 -6.52 -15.14
CA LEU A 832 4.71 -7.63 -14.29
C LEU A 832 4.25 -8.80 -15.17
N LEU A 833 3.44 -8.57 -16.20
CA LEU A 833 3.15 -9.57 -17.23
C LEU A 833 4.42 -10.02 -17.95
N ASP A 834 5.35 -9.10 -18.16
CA ASP A 834 6.64 -9.40 -18.76
C ASP A 834 7.56 -10.18 -17.82
N LYS A 835 7.51 -9.96 -16.51
CA LYS A 835 8.33 -10.66 -15.50
C LYS A 835 7.72 -11.99 -15.11
N ALA A 836 6.40 -12.02 -14.89
CA ALA A 836 5.60 -13.22 -14.71
C ALA A 836 5.49 -14.05 -16.01
N GLY A 837 5.83 -13.48 -17.18
CA GLY A 837 5.42 -14.04 -18.45
C GLY A 837 6.25 -13.84 -19.73
N LYS A 838 7.41 -13.15 -19.75
CA LYS A 838 8.24 -13.10 -20.97
C LYS A 838 8.91 -14.45 -21.26
N GLY A 839 8.24 -15.22 -22.10
CA GLY A 839 8.86 -15.90 -23.23
C GLY A 839 8.91 -17.42 -23.17
N ALA A 840 8.99 -18.04 -21.98
CA ALA A 840 9.03 -19.50 -21.87
C ALA A 840 7.70 -20.09 -21.38
N ILE A 841 7.13 -19.58 -20.29
CA ILE A 841 5.90 -20.13 -19.70
C ILE A 841 4.69 -19.81 -20.59
N PHE A 842 4.43 -18.55 -20.93
CA PHE A 842 3.32 -18.21 -21.85
C PHE A 842 3.49 -18.83 -23.22
N LYS A 843 4.72 -18.90 -23.75
CA LYS A 843 5.01 -19.62 -25.00
C LYS A 843 4.75 -21.13 -24.87
N ALA A 844 5.02 -21.75 -23.72
CA ALA A 844 4.72 -23.15 -23.47
C ALA A 844 3.21 -23.41 -23.22
N LEU A 845 2.48 -22.41 -22.73
CA LEU A 845 1.04 -22.49 -22.46
C LEU A 845 0.20 -22.19 -23.71
N PHE A 846 0.53 -21.12 -24.42
CA PHE A 846 -0.30 -20.52 -25.48
C PHE A 846 0.41 -20.46 -26.85
N GLY A 847 1.71 -20.73 -26.93
CA GLY A 847 2.48 -20.65 -28.17
C GLY A 847 2.71 -19.20 -28.61
N THR A 848 2.53 -18.93 -29.91
CA THR A 848 2.53 -17.58 -30.49
C THR A 848 1.11 -17.05 -30.73
N ASN A 849 0.09 -17.76 -30.26
CA ASN A 849 -1.31 -17.41 -30.47
C ASN A 849 -1.74 -16.36 -29.44
N SER A 850 -2.56 -15.40 -29.86
CA SER A 850 -3.12 -14.42 -28.94
C SER A 850 -4.05 -15.07 -27.92
N HIS A 851 -4.10 -14.53 -26.71
CA HIS A 851 -4.83 -15.08 -25.57
C HIS A 851 -5.31 -13.97 -24.64
N ASP A 852 -6.28 -14.28 -23.79
CA ASP A 852 -6.76 -13.35 -22.75
C ASP A 852 -6.06 -13.55 -21.41
N ILE A 853 -4.99 -14.34 -21.35
CA ILE A 853 -4.21 -14.82 -20.18
C ILE A 853 -4.64 -16.22 -19.73
N ALA A 854 -5.91 -16.61 -19.91
CA ALA A 854 -6.42 -17.91 -19.45
C ALA A 854 -6.74 -18.85 -20.61
N VAL A 855 -7.21 -18.28 -21.72
CA VAL A 855 -7.72 -19.01 -22.87
C VAL A 855 -7.15 -18.37 -24.14
N ARG A 856 -6.77 -19.21 -25.10
CA ARG A 856 -6.37 -18.72 -26.42
C ARG A 856 -7.57 -18.17 -27.18
N VAL A 857 -7.38 -17.11 -27.94
CA VAL A 857 -8.44 -16.45 -28.72
C VAL A 857 -9.10 -17.40 -29.73
N ASP A 858 -8.33 -18.31 -30.34
CA ASP A 858 -8.86 -19.34 -31.24
C ASP A 858 -9.80 -20.34 -30.52
N SER A 859 -9.50 -20.65 -29.26
CA SER A 859 -10.39 -21.45 -28.41
C SER A 859 -11.60 -20.66 -27.97
N ILE A 860 -11.48 -19.37 -27.64
CA ILE A 860 -12.63 -18.53 -27.28
C ILE A 860 -13.63 -18.45 -28.43
N LEU A 861 -13.13 -18.22 -29.64
CA LEU A 861 -13.92 -18.12 -30.86
C LEU A 861 -14.35 -19.48 -31.44
N GLY A 862 -14.02 -20.59 -30.75
CA GLY A 862 -14.12 -21.97 -31.20
C GLY A 862 -15.53 -22.56 -31.32
N VAL A 863 -16.51 -21.78 -31.77
CA VAL A 863 -17.88 -22.24 -32.04
C VAL A 863 -18.08 -22.37 -33.54
N ASN A 864 -18.80 -23.40 -33.98
CA ASN A 864 -19.07 -23.62 -35.41
C ASN A 864 -19.76 -22.40 -36.04
N GLY A 865 -19.09 -21.76 -37.00
CA GLY A 865 -19.60 -20.58 -37.71
C GLY A 865 -20.78 -20.84 -38.65
N SER A 866 -21.13 -22.11 -38.89
CA SER A 866 -22.25 -22.51 -39.75
C SER A 866 -23.60 -22.58 -39.02
N ARG A 867 -23.65 -22.18 -37.74
CA ARG A 867 -24.90 -22.10 -36.97
C ARG A 867 -25.87 -21.10 -37.58
N LYS A 868 -27.16 -21.27 -37.30
CA LYS A 868 -28.26 -20.43 -37.77
C LYS A 868 -29.05 -19.95 -36.56
N PRO A 869 -28.92 -18.66 -36.18
CA PRO A 869 -28.08 -17.63 -36.82
C PRO A 869 -26.58 -17.85 -36.59
N ALA A 870 -25.75 -17.27 -37.48
CA ALA A 870 -24.30 -17.34 -37.35
C ALA A 870 -23.83 -16.61 -36.07
N PRO A 871 -22.83 -17.13 -35.35
CA PRO A 871 -22.31 -16.46 -34.15
C PRO A 871 -21.72 -15.09 -34.48
N VAL A 872 -22.06 -14.08 -33.68
CA VAL A 872 -21.43 -12.76 -33.74
C VAL A 872 -20.19 -12.81 -32.86
N THR A 873 -19.05 -12.35 -33.36
CA THR A 873 -17.79 -12.37 -32.62
C THR A 873 -17.15 -10.99 -32.56
N ALA A 874 -16.52 -10.68 -31.43
CA ALA A 874 -15.75 -9.47 -31.24
C ALA A 874 -14.47 -9.77 -30.46
N LYS A 875 -13.39 -9.08 -30.84
CA LYS A 875 -12.12 -9.12 -30.14
C LYS A 875 -12.00 -7.87 -29.27
N VAL A 876 -11.70 -8.06 -28.00
CA VAL A 876 -11.72 -7.00 -26.99
C VAL A 876 -10.29 -6.83 -26.45
N PRO A 877 -9.71 -5.62 -26.48
CA PRO A 877 -8.42 -5.38 -25.83
C PRO A 877 -8.63 -5.38 -24.32
N CYS A 878 -8.64 -6.57 -23.72
CA CYS A 878 -8.80 -6.83 -22.29
C CYS A 878 -8.23 -8.23 -21.95
N HIS A 879 -8.13 -8.57 -20.67
CA HIS A 879 -7.71 -9.88 -20.18
C HIS A 879 -8.86 -10.62 -19.48
N HIS A 880 -8.60 -11.87 -19.08
CA HIS A 880 -9.66 -12.79 -18.68
C HIS A 880 -10.45 -12.35 -17.44
N LEU A 881 -9.82 -11.56 -16.57
CA LEU A 881 -10.38 -11.10 -15.29
C LEU A 881 -11.12 -9.77 -15.38
N ASN A 882 -10.99 -9.02 -16.49
CA ASN A 882 -11.44 -7.63 -16.53
C ASN A 882 -12.49 -7.32 -17.61
N TYR A 883 -13.15 -8.32 -18.20
CA TYR A 883 -14.25 -8.12 -19.16
C TYR A 883 -15.36 -7.20 -18.63
N PHE A 884 -15.64 -7.26 -17.32
CA PHE A 884 -16.78 -6.58 -16.68
C PHE A 884 -16.40 -5.30 -15.92
N ILE A 885 -15.15 -4.85 -16.03
CA ILE A 885 -14.65 -3.68 -15.29
C ILE A 885 -13.76 -2.79 -16.17
N SER A 886 -13.10 -3.34 -17.19
CA SER A 886 -12.27 -2.56 -18.11
C SER A 886 -13.15 -1.77 -19.09
N GLU A 887 -12.72 -0.55 -19.42
CA GLU A 887 -13.43 0.29 -20.39
C GLU A 887 -13.68 -0.41 -21.74
N PRO A 888 -12.71 -1.13 -22.34
CA PRO A 888 -12.96 -1.87 -23.59
C PRO A 888 -13.99 -2.98 -23.43
N GLY A 889 -13.95 -3.71 -22.32
CA GLY A 889 -14.91 -4.77 -21.99
C GLY A 889 -16.33 -4.23 -21.82
N LEU A 890 -16.49 -3.21 -20.98
CA LEU A 890 -17.77 -2.53 -20.75
C LEU A 890 -18.33 -1.91 -22.04
N SER A 891 -17.47 -1.29 -22.85
CA SER A 891 -17.86 -0.70 -24.13
C SER A 891 -18.33 -1.74 -25.13
N GLU A 892 -17.68 -2.91 -25.18
CA GLU A 892 -18.11 -3.98 -26.09
C GLU A 892 -19.41 -4.63 -25.65
N LEU A 893 -19.62 -4.81 -24.33
CA LEU A 893 -20.90 -5.27 -23.79
C LEU A 893 -22.05 -4.35 -24.22
N MET A 894 -21.83 -3.03 -24.29
CA MET A 894 -22.87 -2.09 -24.74
C MET A 894 -23.21 -2.17 -26.23
N LYS A 895 -22.31 -2.74 -27.06
CA LYS A 895 -22.54 -2.96 -28.50
C LYS A 895 -23.30 -4.27 -28.80
N VAL A 896 -23.38 -5.18 -27.84
CA VAL A 896 -24.15 -6.42 -27.97
C VAL A 896 -25.62 -6.07 -28.22
N LYS A 897 -26.26 -6.84 -29.11
CA LYS A 897 -27.70 -6.72 -29.41
C LYS A 897 -28.49 -7.47 -28.35
N TRP A 898 -28.77 -6.79 -27.24
CA TRP A 898 -29.48 -7.33 -26.06
C TRP A 898 -30.96 -7.60 -26.26
#